data_AF-A0A0Q6VPT9-F1
#
_entry.id   AF-A0A0Q6VPT9-F1
#
_cell.length_a   1.000
_cell.length_b   1.000
_cell.length_c   1.000
_cell.angle_alpha   90.00
_cell.angle_beta   90.00
_cell.angle_gamma   90.00
#
_symmetry.space_group_name_H-M   'P 1'
#
loop_
_entity.id
_entity.type
_entity.pdbx_description
1 polymer ?
#
loop_
_entity_poly.entity_id
_entity_poly.type
_entity_poly.pdbx_seq_one_letter_code
_entity_poly.pdbx_strand_id
1 'polypeptide(L)'
;MNPSGQRRVAVVGSGVAGLTAAWIASRTAHVTLYEADARLGGHADTHRVTTPDGELAIDTGFIVHNRRTYPTLLRLFAELGVATQPSEMSLSVSDAGTGVEYAGALGARGLFARPSSLASRDHWRMLLEIPRFHRRARALLAADPGSSGRTGRRSGAKPPVSSLTTPGDDDQTLREFLADGGFSAGFVRHFMEPLVAAVWSCDPASSLDYPARYLFTFLEHHGMLGVFGSPQWRTVTGGSATYVAAVAAGLHDVRLEAKVTSIRELTDGVEVTDGSGATTTFDAVVVATHPAQALAMLESPTALQREVLGALPYSTNPALLHTDTSLLPEATAARASWNFHRPRTEPAKSETQAGRLRSVGSDPSSRGDDRRVTRPGATQGVTVTYDLTRLQRLPTDTHYLVTLGGEGLVDPATVIDRMEYEHPLYTPESVAAARRLPEINTPRVAFAGAYHGWGFHEDGARSGLAAATHLGLPWPHPTHVVPRPGRFETTIRHTRRTPFTRTFEHTSTFWLVDLDDLPDHGALARFEARDHLGSPDRSLRGNVEAFLADNGVSLGEGGGRILMAAHPRSLGHCFNPISVFWCFDDTGAQAGVVVEVHNTYGDRHAYLVHPDEQGRARTAKAMYVSPFHGVDGTYDVAVPVPTDRLHVAVTLRGHSQPGAEGAAAPFSASLTGARTDVPVRRTLGATLRGSALIRAHGTWLWARRLPVRPRPHHHQEGVR
;
A
#
# COMPACT_ATOMS: atom_id res chain seq x y z
N MET A 1 -6.93 -43.33 -8.94
CA MET A 1 -8.05 -42.59 -8.31
C MET A 1 -7.90 -42.68 -6.80
N ASN A 2 -7.83 -41.53 -6.13
CA ASN A 2 -7.65 -41.43 -4.67
C ASN A 2 -8.94 -41.89 -3.96
N PRO A 3 -8.89 -42.87 -3.03
CA PRO A 3 -10.09 -43.45 -2.40
C PRO A 3 -10.90 -42.46 -1.53
N SER A 4 -10.37 -41.27 -1.22
CA SER A 4 -11.10 -40.22 -0.49
C SER A 4 -11.87 -39.23 -1.37
N GLY A 5 -11.64 -39.20 -2.70
CA GLY A 5 -12.24 -38.21 -3.60
C GLY A 5 -11.79 -36.74 -3.37
N GLN A 6 -11.00 -36.47 -2.33
CA GLN A 6 -10.51 -35.13 -1.99
C GLN A 6 -9.23 -34.84 -2.78
N ARG A 7 -9.21 -33.67 -3.43
CA ARG A 7 -8.07 -33.17 -4.20
C ARG A 7 -6.85 -32.96 -3.29
N ARG A 8 -5.65 -33.37 -3.73
CA ARG A 8 -4.37 -33.24 -3.04
C ARG A 8 -3.47 -32.24 -3.76
N VAL A 9 -2.94 -31.27 -3.03
CA VAL A 9 -2.10 -30.20 -3.58
C VAL A 9 -0.80 -30.13 -2.79
N ALA A 10 0.32 -30.10 -3.51
CA ALA A 10 1.61 -29.77 -2.92
C ALA A 10 1.86 -28.26 -3.01
N VAL A 11 2.48 -27.69 -1.98
CA VAL A 11 3.04 -26.34 -2.01
C VAL A 11 4.51 -26.45 -1.64
N VAL A 12 5.39 -25.92 -2.49
CA VAL A 12 6.85 -26.02 -2.31
C VAL A 12 7.40 -24.65 -1.97
N GLY A 13 7.93 -24.48 -0.77
CA GLY A 13 8.38 -23.21 -0.20
C GLY A 13 7.33 -22.58 0.71
N SER A 14 7.74 -22.19 1.92
CA SER A 14 6.86 -21.61 2.95
C SER A 14 7.03 -20.08 3.12
N GLY A 15 7.59 -19.40 2.13
CA GLY A 15 7.49 -17.94 2.07
C GLY A 15 6.03 -17.48 1.99
N VAL A 16 5.77 -16.17 2.14
CA VAL A 16 4.41 -15.61 2.13
C VAL A 16 3.55 -16.03 0.93
N ALA A 17 4.17 -16.25 -0.24
CA ALA A 17 3.49 -16.77 -1.43
C ALA A 17 2.97 -18.20 -1.24
N GLY A 18 3.83 -19.09 -0.72
CA GLY A 18 3.48 -20.48 -0.43
C GLY A 18 2.46 -20.58 0.69
N LEU A 19 2.65 -19.84 1.79
CA LEU A 19 1.69 -19.81 2.90
C LEU A 19 0.32 -19.31 2.46
N THR A 20 0.26 -18.28 1.61
CA THR A 20 -1.02 -17.79 1.07
C THR A 20 -1.68 -18.83 0.17
N ALA A 21 -0.92 -19.46 -0.74
CA ALA A 21 -1.44 -20.53 -1.59
C ALA A 21 -1.93 -21.74 -0.79
N ALA A 22 -1.16 -22.17 0.22
CA ALA A 22 -1.48 -23.28 1.11
C ALA A 22 -2.75 -23.00 1.92
N TRP A 23 -2.87 -21.80 2.49
CA TRP A 23 -4.07 -21.36 3.23
C TRP A 23 -5.33 -21.37 2.36
N ILE A 24 -5.22 -20.90 1.11
CA ILE A 24 -6.36 -20.87 0.18
C ILE A 24 -6.73 -22.30 -0.24
N ALA A 25 -5.74 -23.10 -0.61
CA ALA A 25 -5.93 -24.47 -1.06
C ALA A 25 -6.50 -25.38 0.04
N SER A 26 -6.11 -25.18 1.31
CA SER A 26 -6.55 -26.04 2.43
C SER A 26 -8.06 -26.01 2.67
N ARG A 27 -8.77 -24.99 2.16
CA ARG A 27 -10.22 -24.86 2.30
C ARG A 27 -11.01 -25.89 1.51
N THR A 28 -10.43 -26.41 0.42
CA THR A 28 -11.13 -27.34 -0.49
C THR A 28 -10.27 -28.53 -0.93
N ALA A 29 -8.98 -28.54 -0.61
CA ALA A 29 -8.03 -29.59 -0.92
C ALA A 29 -7.19 -29.97 0.31
N HIS A 30 -6.69 -31.21 0.31
CA HIS A 30 -5.67 -31.64 1.26
C HIS A 30 -4.31 -31.08 0.82
N VAL A 31 -3.68 -30.29 1.67
CA VAL A 31 -2.42 -29.59 1.36
C VAL A 31 -1.24 -30.23 2.08
N THR A 32 -0.18 -30.52 1.33
CA THR A 32 1.15 -30.79 1.89
C THR A 32 2.07 -29.62 1.55
N LEU A 33 2.56 -28.93 2.58
CA LEU A 33 3.55 -27.84 2.47
C LEU A 33 4.95 -28.41 2.69
N TYR A 34 5.84 -28.23 1.73
CA TYR A 34 7.25 -28.58 1.82
C TYR A 34 8.09 -27.32 2.08
N GLU A 35 8.98 -27.39 3.07
CA GLU A 35 9.97 -26.37 3.40
C GLU A 35 11.35 -27.02 3.50
N ALA A 36 12.35 -26.39 2.88
CA ALA A 36 13.73 -26.86 2.90
C ALA A 36 14.42 -26.59 4.24
N ASP A 37 14.05 -25.50 4.91
CA ASP A 37 14.62 -25.10 6.20
C ASP A 37 13.89 -25.75 7.39
N ALA A 38 14.49 -25.63 8.57
CA ALA A 38 13.89 -26.05 9.84
C ALA A 38 12.82 -25.06 10.36
N ARG A 39 12.52 -23.99 9.59
CA ARG A 39 11.60 -22.92 9.97
C ARG A 39 10.70 -22.55 8.79
N LEU A 40 9.43 -22.31 9.06
CA LEU A 40 8.52 -21.73 8.07
C LEU A 40 8.68 -20.21 7.95
N GLY A 41 8.31 -19.65 6.80
CA GLY A 41 8.12 -18.21 6.60
C GLY A 41 9.09 -17.55 5.64
N GLY A 42 10.26 -18.18 5.37
CA GLY A 42 11.32 -17.57 4.57
C GLY A 42 11.70 -16.20 5.13
N HIS A 43 11.60 -15.15 4.31
CA HIS A 43 11.83 -13.75 4.73
C HIS A 43 10.84 -13.21 5.77
N ALA A 44 9.74 -13.88 6.08
CA ALA A 44 9.01 -13.62 7.33
C ALA A 44 9.81 -14.25 8.48
N ASP A 45 10.70 -13.45 9.06
CA ASP A 45 11.79 -13.89 9.92
C ASP A 45 11.78 -13.11 11.23
N THR A 46 11.37 -13.78 12.31
CA THR A 46 11.26 -13.20 13.65
C THR A 46 12.31 -13.82 14.57
N HIS A 47 13.22 -13.01 15.08
CA HIS A 47 14.22 -13.43 16.07
C HIS A 47 13.68 -13.25 17.49
N ARG A 48 13.91 -14.26 18.32
CA ARG A 48 13.61 -14.20 19.76
C ARG A 48 14.85 -13.76 20.52
N VAL A 49 14.80 -12.58 21.12
CA VAL A 49 15.91 -12.00 21.87
C VAL A 49 15.54 -11.91 23.34
N THR A 50 16.25 -12.65 24.20
CA THR A 50 16.06 -12.59 25.64
C THR A 50 16.69 -11.31 26.21
N THR A 51 15.90 -10.53 26.95
CA THR A 51 16.33 -9.29 27.62
C THR A 51 16.00 -9.37 29.11
N PRO A 52 16.56 -8.47 29.95
CA PRO A 52 16.20 -8.40 31.37
C PRO A 52 14.70 -8.18 31.64
N ASP A 53 13.99 -7.52 30.71
CA ASP A 53 12.58 -7.16 30.84
C ASP A 53 11.62 -8.19 30.20
N GLY A 54 12.17 -9.25 29.60
CA GLY A 54 11.43 -10.30 28.92
C GLY A 54 11.99 -10.65 27.56
N GLU A 55 11.26 -11.47 26.81
CA GLU A 55 11.63 -11.84 25.43
C GLU A 55 11.04 -10.85 24.42
N LEU A 56 11.87 -10.36 23.51
CA LEU A 56 11.45 -9.56 22.37
C LEU A 56 11.36 -10.43 21.12
N ALA A 57 10.30 -10.21 20.34
CA ALA A 57 10.15 -10.75 18.99
C ALA A 57 10.51 -9.63 17.99
N ILE A 58 11.58 -9.84 17.23
CA ILE A 58 12.15 -8.82 16.36
C ILE A 58 12.16 -9.32 14.92
N ASP A 59 11.35 -8.70 14.06
CA ASP A 59 11.36 -8.99 12.62
C ASP A 59 12.56 -8.35 11.91
N THR A 60 13.23 -9.10 11.04
CA THR A 60 14.45 -8.66 10.34
C THR A 60 14.34 -8.73 8.82
N GLY A 61 13.46 -9.58 8.28
CA GLY A 61 13.15 -9.63 6.86
C GLY A 61 11.91 -8.82 6.50
N PHE A 62 10.71 -9.40 6.65
CA PHE A 62 9.46 -8.68 6.53
C PHE A 62 9.06 -8.00 7.82
N ILE A 63 9.08 -6.67 7.78
CA ILE A 63 8.91 -5.86 8.97
C ILE A 63 7.60 -5.04 8.92
N VAL A 64 7.21 -4.55 7.75
CA VAL A 64 6.12 -3.56 7.62
C VAL A 64 5.17 -3.78 6.46
N HIS A 65 3.94 -3.32 6.66
CA HIS A 65 2.88 -3.29 5.66
C HIS A 65 2.00 -2.04 5.84
N ASN A 66 1.07 -1.80 4.91
CA ASN A 66 0.05 -0.75 5.05
C ASN A 66 -1.24 -1.10 4.29
N ARG A 67 -2.34 -0.43 4.62
CA ARG A 67 -3.66 -0.72 4.04
C ARG A 67 -3.77 -0.43 2.54
N ARG A 68 -3.00 0.54 2.04
CA ARG A 68 -3.06 0.97 0.65
C ARG A 68 -2.41 -0.04 -0.30
N THR A 69 -1.28 -0.61 0.11
CA THR A 69 -0.40 -1.38 -0.77
C THR A 69 -0.30 -2.87 -0.41
N TYR A 70 -0.95 -3.32 0.67
CA TYR A 70 -0.96 -4.73 1.11
C TYR A 70 -2.38 -5.32 1.30
N PRO A 71 -3.32 -5.15 0.34
CA PRO A 71 -4.70 -5.60 0.53
C PRO A 71 -4.85 -7.13 0.64
N THR A 72 -4.08 -7.92 -0.12
CA THR A 72 -4.17 -9.39 -0.10
C THR A 72 -3.63 -9.93 1.22
N LEU A 73 -2.48 -9.43 1.66
CA LEU A 73 -1.88 -9.83 2.93
C LEU A 73 -2.78 -9.46 4.11
N LEU A 74 -3.37 -8.26 4.09
CA LEU A 74 -4.28 -7.83 5.15
C LEU A 74 -5.56 -8.66 5.22
N ARG A 75 -6.07 -9.13 4.06
CA ARG A 75 -7.16 -10.10 4.05
C ARG A 75 -6.76 -11.40 4.75
N LEU A 76 -5.55 -11.90 4.49
CA LEU A 76 -5.04 -13.10 5.16
C LEU A 76 -4.94 -12.87 6.67
N PHE A 77 -4.39 -11.73 7.11
CA PHE A 77 -4.30 -11.38 8.52
C PHE A 77 -5.68 -11.28 9.18
N ALA A 78 -6.66 -10.67 8.51
CA ALA A 78 -8.02 -10.58 9.03
C ALA A 78 -8.66 -11.97 9.22
N GLU A 79 -8.54 -12.87 8.24
CA GLU A 79 -9.07 -14.24 8.37
C GLU A 79 -8.36 -15.07 9.46
N LEU A 80 -7.09 -14.77 9.76
CA LEU A 80 -6.29 -15.43 10.80
C LEU A 80 -6.40 -14.77 12.18
N GLY A 81 -7.02 -13.60 12.29
CA GLY A 81 -7.04 -12.81 13.54
C GLY A 81 -5.65 -12.27 13.94
N VAL A 82 -4.81 -11.93 12.96
CA VAL A 82 -3.45 -11.41 13.21
C VAL A 82 -3.50 -9.91 13.49
N ALA A 83 -3.15 -9.54 14.72
CA ALA A 83 -3.07 -8.15 15.15
C ALA A 83 -1.85 -7.43 14.55
N THR A 84 -2.02 -6.13 14.30
CA THR A 84 -0.96 -5.26 13.76
C THR A 84 -0.96 -3.93 14.48
N GLN A 85 0.19 -3.26 14.58
CA GLN A 85 0.35 -1.98 15.27
C GLN A 85 0.99 -0.91 14.38
N PRO A 86 0.76 0.38 14.63
CA PRO A 86 1.40 1.44 13.86
C PRO A 86 2.93 1.37 13.92
N SER A 87 3.60 1.64 12.81
CA SER A 87 5.05 1.62 12.64
C SER A 87 5.56 3.01 12.23
N GLU A 88 6.80 3.32 12.62
CA GLU A 88 7.52 4.54 12.19
C GLU A 88 8.37 4.23 10.96
N MET A 89 8.19 4.97 9.86
CA MET A 89 8.83 4.70 8.58
C MET A 89 9.50 5.97 8.04
N SER A 90 10.65 6.31 8.61
CA SER A 90 11.50 7.41 8.18
C SER A 90 12.79 6.89 7.55
N LEU A 91 13.26 7.59 6.51
CA LEU A 91 14.55 7.35 5.87
C LEU A 91 15.50 8.50 6.20
N SER A 92 16.73 8.16 6.53
CA SER A 92 17.86 9.07 6.63
C SER A 92 18.97 8.71 5.64
N VAL A 93 19.78 9.72 5.34
CA VAL A 93 20.97 9.61 4.51
C VAL A 93 22.14 10.20 5.29
N SER A 94 23.23 9.44 5.41
CA SER A 94 24.53 9.87 5.94
C SER A 94 25.63 9.54 4.92
N ASP A 95 26.45 10.53 4.57
CA ASP A 95 27.61 10.38 3.68
C ASP A 95 28.87 10.86 4.39
N ALA A 96 29.68 9.91 4.87
CA ALA A 96 30.89 10.21 5.63
C ALA A 96 31.98 10.88 4.78
N GLY A 97 31.91 10.79 3.44
CA GLY A 97 32.82 11.46 2.52
C GLY A 97 32.55 12.96 2.38
N THR A 98 31.29 13.38 2.46
CA THR A 98 30.87 14.79 2.30
C THR A 98 30.43 15.44 3.60
N GLY A 99 30.16 14.65 4.65
CA GLY A 99 29.59 15.10 5.92
C GLY A 99 28.09 15.43 5.86
N VAL A 100 27.40 15.03 4.78
CA VAL A 100 25.95 15.26 4.61
C VAL A 100 25.18 14.29 5.49
N GLU A 101 24.28 14.81 6.32
CA GLU A 101 23.29 14.03 7.07
C GLU A 101 21.93 14.72 7.05
N TYR A 102 20.88 13.98 6.68
CA TYR A 102 19.50 14.47 6.75
C TYR A 102 18.47 13.34 6.84
N ALA A 103 17.28 13.67 7.36
CA ALA A 103 16.10 12.81 7.36
C ALA A 103 14.85 13.64 7.03
N GLY A 104 14.36 13.53 5.79
CA GLY A 104 13.29 14.41 5.28
C GLY A 104 11.96 14.27 6.02
N ALA A 105 11.60 13.04 6.42
CA ALA A 105 10.35 12.75 7.11
C ALA A 105 10.26 13.34 8.52
N LEU A 106 11.39 13.73 9.12
CA LEU A 106 11.46 14.33 10.46
C LEU A 106 11.35 15.88 10.45
N GLY A 107 10.89 16.44 9.32
CA GLY A 107 10.64 17.86 9.15
C GLY A 107 11.92 18.71 9.13
N ALA A 108 11.80 19.99 9.46
CA ALA A 108 12.91 20.95 9.36
C ALA A 108 14.14 20.55 10.20
N ARG A 109 13.92 19.94 11.37
CA ARG A 109 15.02 19.46 12.24
C ARG A 109 15.80 18.31 11.59
N GLY A 110 15.12 17.42 10.89
CA GLY A 110 15.78 16.33 10.15
C GLY A 110 16.41 16.78 8.83
N LEU A 111 15.78 17.70 8.11
CA LEU A 111 16.31 18.25 6.85
C LEU A 111 17.60 19.05 7.04
N PHE A 112 17.77 19.69 8.21
CA PHE A 112 18.94 20.49 8.56
C PHE A 112 19.58 19.96 9.86
N ALA A 113 19.74 18.64 9.95
CA ALA A 113 20.28 17.97 11.13
C ALA A 113 21.72 18.41 11.44
N ARG A 114 22.50 18.80 10.43
CA ARG A 114 23.79 19.47 10.58
C ARG A 114 23.66 20.97 10.30
N PRO A 115 24.20 21.87 11.13
CA PRO A 115 24.19 23.31 10.87
C PRO A 115 24.87 23.70 9.54
N SER A 116 25.90 22.94 9.12
CA SER A 116 26.59 23.13 7.84
C SER A 116 25.66 22.96 6.63
N SER A 117 24.59 22.16 6.75
CA SER A 117 23.60 21.97 5.69
C SER A 117 22.86 23.27 5.33
N LEU A 118 22.70 24.19 6.28
CA LEU A 118 22.08 25.51 6.03
C LEU A 118 22.94 26.40 5.12
N ALA A 119 24.27 26.27 5.21
CA ALA A 119 25.22 27.01 4.39
C ALA A 119 25.56 26.30 3.06
N SER A 120 25.18 25.03 2.91
CA SER A 120 25.49 24.22 1.74
C SER A 120 24.60 24.57 0.55
N ARG A 121 25.21 25.13 -0.50
CA ARG A 121 24.51 25.41 -1.77
C ARG A 121 23.98 24.13 -2.43
N ASP A 122 24.73 23.04 -2.33
CA ASP A 122 24.35 21.75 -2.94
C ASP A 122 23.16 21.11 -2.21
N HIS A 123 23.10 21.24 -0.87
CA HIS A 123 21.96 20.76 -0.09
C HIS A 123 20.68 21.50 -0.48
N TRP A 124 20.72 22.83 -0.54
CA TRP A 124 19.58 23.63 -1.00
C TRP A 124 19.18 23.31 -2.45
N ARG A 125 20.16 23.12 -3.34
CA ARG A 125 19.92 22.74 -4.73
C ARG A 125 19.19 21.39 -4.81
N MET A 126 19.64 20.39 -4.07
CA MET A 126 18.98 19.08 -3.98
C MET A 126 17.52 19.24 -3.54
N LEU A 127 17.24 20.00 -2.48
CA LEU A 127 15.88 20.22 -1.97
C LEU A 127 14.97 20.88 -3.02
N LEU A 128 15.48 21.81 -3.82
CA LEU A 128 14.75 22.43 -4.92
C LEU A 128 14.57 21.50 -6.14
N GLU A 129 15.46 20.52 -6.32
CA GLU A 129 15.39 19.53 -7.38
C GLU A 129 14.36 18.43 -7.08
N ILE A 130 14.08 18.09 -5.81
CA ILE A 130 13.09 17.05 -5.43
C ILE A 130 11.68 17.31 -6.02
N PRO A 131 11.05 18.49 -5.86
CA PRO A 131 9.74 18.76 -6.49
C PRO A 131 9.79 18.74 -8.03
N ARG A 132 10.94 19.12 -8.62
CA ARG A 132 11.15 19.05 -10.07
C ARG A 132 11.20 17.59 -10.53
N PHE A 133 11.90 16.72 -9.79
CA PHE A 133 11.93 15.28 -10.00
C PHE A 133 10.52 14.69 -9.93
N HIS A 134 9.77 14.91 -8.84
CA HIS A 134 8.40 14.41 -8.71
C HIS A 134 7.50 14.82 -9.89
N ARG A 135 7.60 16.08 -10.34
CA ARG A 135 6.83 16.57 -11.49
C ARG A 135 7.21 15.84 -12.78
N ARG A 136 8.50 15.65 -13.06
CA ARG A 136 8.96 14.95 -14.27
C ARG A 136 8.62 13.46 -14.22
N ALA A 137 8.81 12.80 -13.08
CA ALA A 137 8.48 11.38 -12.90
C ALA A 137 6.98 11.12 -13.16
N ARG A 138 6.09 11.94 -12.58
CA ARG A 138 4.65 11.85 -12.87
C ARG A 138 4.29 12.16 -14.32
N ALA A 139 5.04 13.05 -14.98
CA ALA A 139 4.85 13.33 -16.40
C ALA A 139 5.25 12.14 -17.28
N LEU A 140 6.32 11.40 -16.92
CA LEU A 140 6.70 10.15 -17.59
C LEU A 140 5.58 9.11 -17.46
N LEU A 141 5.06 8.92 -16.24
CA LEU A 141 3.94 7.99 -15.99
C LEU A 141 2.67 8.36 -16.76
N ALA A 142 2.41 9.66 -16.93
CA ALA A 142 1.23 10.14 -17.65
C ALA A 142 1.39 10.11 -19.19
N ALA A 143 2.62 9.96 -19.70
CA ALA A 143 2.88 9.84 -21.13
C ALA A 143 2.55 8.42 -21.60
N ASP A 144 1.72 8.34 -22.65
CA ASP A 144 1.31 7.08 -23.28
C ASP A 144 2.54 6.43 -23.95
N PRO A 145 2.87 5.14 -23.67
CA PRO A 145 4.07 4.45 -24.16
C PRO A 145 4.08 4.18 -25.69
N GLY A 146 3.21 4.84 -26.47
CA GLY A 146 3.10 4.70 -27.92
C GLY A 146 3.11 6.01 -28.70
N SER A 147 3.55 7.13 -28.11
CA SER A 147 3.53 8.44 -28.78
C SER A 147 4.86 8.87 -29.43
N SER A 148 5.88 8.02 -29.42
CA SER A 148 7.13 8.17 -30.18
C SER A 148 6.93 7.87 -31.68
N GLY A 149 6.02 8.58 -32.36
CA GLY A 149 5.88 8.47 -33.82
C GLY A 149 4.48 8.73 -34.33
N ARG A 150 4.32 9.88 -35.02
CA ARG A 150 3.17 10.35 -35.82
C ARG A 150 2.04 11.07 -35.07
N THR A 151 1.83 12.29 -35.52
CA THR A 151 0.72 13.20 -35.25
C THR A 151 -0.65 12.54 -35.43
N GLY A 152 -1.47 12.45 -34.37
CA GLY A 152 -2.88 12.06 -34.50
C GLY A 152 -3.62 11.83 -33.17
N ARG A 153 -4.49 12.79 -32.80
CA ARG A 153 -5.70 12.72 -31.93
C ARG A 153 -5.67 11.85 -30.64
N ARG A 154 -5.72 12.54 -29.49
CA ARG A 154 -5.81 11.99 -28.12
C ARG A 154 -7.19 11.39 -27.82
N SER A 155 -7.25 10.17 -27.28
CA SER A 155 -8.38 9.63 -26.52
C SER A 155 -7.96 9.50 -25.04
N GLY A 156 -8.88 9.77 -24.11
CA GLY A 156 -8.58 9.96 -22.69
C GLY A 156 -9.28 8.93 -21.81
N ALA A 157 -8.59 7.82 -21.53
CA ALA A 157 -8.93 6.89 -20.46
C ALA A 157 -7.64 6.41 -19.78
N LYS A 158 -7.59 6.43 -18.44
CA LYS A 158 -6.47 5.87 -17.65
C LYS A 158 -6.65 4.34 -17.62
N PRO A 159 -5.64 3.53 -17.95
CA PRO A 159 -5.78 2.08 -17.91
C PRO A 159 -5.84 1.56 -16.45
N PRO A 160 -6.51 0.42 -16.20
CA PRO A 160 -6.45 -0.28 -14.92
C PRO A 160 -5.07 -0.91 -14.70
N VAL A 161 -4.70 -1.12 -13.44
CA VAL A 161 -3.39 -1.62 -12.95
C VAL A 161 -3.09 -3.09 -13.33
N SER A 162 -3.82 -3.70 -14.27
CA SER A 162 -3.58 -5.09 -14.73
C SER A 162 -3.08 -5.22 -16.17
N SER A 163 -2.75 -4.12 -16.85
CA SER A 163 -2.20 -4.18 -18.22
C SER A 163 -0.86 -3.45 -18.28
N LEU A 164 0.22 -4.19 -17.99
CA LEU A 164 1.56 -3.78 -18.37
C LEU A 164 1.67 -3.88 -19.91
N THR A 165 1.87 -2.74 -20.57
CA THR A 165 1.85 -2.54 -22.03
C THR A 165 2.96 -3.30 -22.79
N THR A 166 2.75 -3.50 -24.10
CA THR A 166 3.56 -4.22 -25.10
C THR A 166 5.06 -3.85 -25.11
N PRO A 167 5.99 -4.75 -25.49
CA PRO A 167 7.43 -4.45 -25.54
C PRO A 167 7.75 -3.50 -26.70
N GLY A 168 8.48 -2.41 -26.42
CA GLY A 168 9.05 -1.60 -27.50
C GLY A 168 9.48 -0.15 -27.20
N ASP A 169 9.14 0.46 -26.06
CA ASP A 169 9.41 1.92 -25.88
C ASP A 169 9.71 2.35 -24.43
N ASP A 170 10.01 1.42 -23.51
CA ASP A 170 10.04 1.68 -22.05
C ASP A 170 11.38 1.33 -21.36
N ASP A 171 12.48 1.34 -22.12
CA ASP A 171 13.82 0.94 -21.64
C ASP A 171 14.63 2.09 -21.03
N GLN A 172 14.07 3.31 -20.95
CA GLN A 172 14.80 4.45 -20.35
C GLN A 172 15.18 4.12 -18.91
N THR A 173 16.48 4.07 -18.65
CA THR A 173 17.04 3.85 -17.32
C THR A 173 16.84 5.08 -16.44
N LEU A 174 16.88 4.89 -15.12
CA LEU A 174 16.86 6.02 -14.19
C LEU A 174 18.04 6.98 -14.46
N ARG A 175 19.22 6.45 -14.82
CA ARG A 175 20.41 7.22 -15.17
C ARG A 175 20.14 8.17 -16.34
N GLU A 176 19.59 7.67 -17.43
CA GLU A 176 19.25 8.46 -18.63
C GLU A 176 18.19 9.50 -18.30
N PHE A 177 17.14 9.11 -17.56
CA PHE A 177 16.09 10.04 -17.14
C PHE A 177 16.65 11.21 -16.30
N LEU A 178 17.60 10.94 -15.41
CA LEU A 178 18.23 11.95 -14.57
C LEU A 178 19.17 12.86 -15.38
N ALA A 179 19.89 12.30 -16.34
CA ALA A 179 20.73 13.07 -17.27
C ALA A 179 19.88 14.01 -18.13
N ASP A 180 18.82 13.49 -18.75
CA ASP A 180 17.87 14.27 -19.59
C ASP A 180 17.14 15.35 -18.79
N GLY A 181 16.92 15.12 -17.49
CA GLY A 181 16.35 16.07 -16.57
C GLY A 181 17.31 17.17 -16.10
N GLY A 182 18.61 17.04 -16.39
CA GLY A 182 19.66 17.94 -15.91
C GLY A 182 19.74 18.00 -14.38
N PHE A 183 19.63 16.85 -13.72
CA PHE A 183 19.77 16.75 -12.26
C PHE A 183 21.24 16.80 -11.83
N SER A 184 21.51 17.49 -10.72
CA SER A 184 22.88 17.66 -10.23
C SER A 184 23.48 16.35 -9.69
N ALA A 185 24.81 16.24 -9.71
CA ALA A 185 25.52 15.11 -9.12
C ALA A 185 25.20 14.95 -7.61
N GLY A 186 25.02 16.07 -6.89
CA GLY A 186 24.60 16.05 -5.49
C GLY A 186 23.20 15.45 -5.30
N PHE A 187 22.24 15.82 -6.15
CA PHE A 187 20.91 15.21 -6.12
C PHE A 187 20.94 13.71 -6.41
N VAL A 188 21.72 13.28 -7.41
CA VAL A 188 21.86 11.85 -7.72
C VAL A 188 22.44 11.11 -6.52
N ARG A 189 23.58 11.58 -6.00
CA ARG A 189 24.34 10.94 -4.92
C ARG A 189 23.64 10.92 -3.57
N HIS A 190 22.98 12.02 -3.21
CA HIS A 190 22.43 12.22 -1.85
C HIS A 190 20.93 11.99 -1.76
N PHE A 191 20.19 11.96 -2.88
CA PHE A 191 18.75 11.68 -2.87
C PHE A 191 18.38 10.42 -3.67
N MET A 192 18.76 10.32 -4.94
CA MET A 192 18.29 9.21 -5.79
C MET A 192 18.95 7.87 -5.48
N GLU A 193 20.28 7.83 -5.38
CA GLU A 193 21.01 6.61 -5.04
C GLU A 193 20.55 6.05 -3.68
N PRO A 194 20.51 6.84 -2.57
CA PRO A 194 20.04 6.32 -1.29
C PRO A 194 18.58 5.85 -1.32
N LEU A 195 17.71 6.56 -2.05
CA LEU A 195 16.29 6.19 -2.15
C LEU A 195 16.11 4.81 -2.78
N VAL A 196 16.76 4.54 -3.92
CA VAL A 196 16.60 3.26 -4.64
C VAL A 196 17.35 2.15 -3.91
N ALA A 197 18.57 2.43 -3.44
CA ALA A 197 19.38 1.48 -2.69
C ALA A 197 18.70 1.02 -1.39
N ALA A 198 18.05 1.93 -0.66
CA ALA A 198 17.33 1.56 0.55
C ALA A 198 16.07 0.72 0.25
N VAL A 199 15.36 0.99 -0.85
CA VAL A 199 14.12 0.26 -1.20
C VAL A 199 14.39 -1.18 -1.64
N TRP A 200 15.42 -1.43 -2.44
CA TRP A 200 15.73 -2.76 -2.98
C TRP A 200 17.02 -3.39 -2.47
N SER A 201 17.64 -2.78 -1.46
CA SER A 201 18.90 -3.29 -0.86
C SER A 201 19.96 -3.60 -1.91
N CYS A 202 20.09 -2.74 -2.93
CA CYS A 202 20.95 -2.99 -4.10
C CYS A 202 22.01 -1.91 -4.29
N ASP A 203 23.18 -2.29 -4.83
CA ASP A 203 24.34 -1.41 -4.99
C ASP A 203 23.92 -0.01 -5.54
N PRO A 204 24.33 1.10 -4.89
CA PRO A 204 23.83 2.42 -5.27
C PRO A 204 24.23 2.84 -6.68
N ALA A 205 25.34 2.34 -7.23
CA ALA A 205 25.75 2.66 -8.58
C ALA A 205 24.92 1.89 -9.61
N SER A 206 24.66 0.60 -9.36
CA SER A 206 23.82 -0.25 -10.21
C SER A 206 22.32 0.09 -10.11
N SER A 207 21.87 0.68 -9.00
CA SER A 207 20.47 1.03 -8.79
C SER A 207 19.95 2.08 -9.79
N LEU A 208 20.85 2.85 -10.41
CA LEU A 208 20.51 3.85 -11.43
C LEU A 208 20.21 3.23 -12.81
N ASP A 209 20.50 1.94 -13.00
CA ASP A 209 20.27 1.26 -14.28
C ASP A 209 18.88 0.60 -14.34
N TYR A 210 18.07 0.76 -13.28
CA TYR A 210 16.70 0.25 -13.23
C TYR A 210 15.79 1.00 -14.22
N PRO A 211 14.79 0.32 -14.83
CA PRO A 211 13.83 0.97 -15.72
C PRO A 211 13.05 2.08 -15.01
N ALA A 212 13.17 3.32 -15.50
CA ALA A 212 12.66 4.50 -14.81
C ALA A 212 11.14 4.45 -14.61
N ARG A 213 10.38 4.01 -15.62
CA ARG A 213 8.92 3.89 -15.50
C ARG A 213 8.52 2.89 -14.42
N TYR A 214 9.16 1.73 -14.40
CA TYR A 214 8.87 0.68 -13.43
C TYR A 214 9.11 1.16 -11.99
N LEU A 215 10.24 1.82 -11.76
CA LEU A 215 10.56 2.50 -10.50
C LEU A 215 9.52 3.56 -10.13
N PHE A 216 9.14 4.43 -11.07
CA PHE A 216 8.20 5.51 -10.76
C PHE A 216 6.78 5.00 -10.50
N THR A 217 6.35 3.92 -11.16
CA THR A 217 5.08 3.25 -10.83
C THR A 217 5.10 2.75 -9.38
N PHE A 218 6.21 2.13 -8.96
CA PHE A 218 6.40 1.75 -7.56
C PHE A 218 6.30 2.96 -6.62
N LEU A 219 7.06 4.03 -6.89
CA LEU A 219 7.07 5.23 -6.04
C LEU A 219 5.69 5.93 -6.01
N GLU A 220 4.94 5.96 -7.11
CA GLU A 220 3.58 6.50 -7.13
C GLU A 220 2.63 5.66 -6.28
N HIS A 221 2.69 4.33 -6.45
CA HIS A 221 1.84 3.38 -5.74
C HIS A 221 2.02 3.50 -4.21
N HIS A 222 3.26 3.70 -3.75
CA HIS A 222 3.62 3.82 -2.33
C HIS A 222 3.54 5.25 -1.78
N GLY A 223 3.06 6.23 -2.56
CA GLY A 223 2.94 7.62 -2.12
C GLY A 223 4.29 8.32 -1.92
N MET A 224 5.34 7.85 -2.59
CA MET A 224 6.72 8.36 -2.51
C MET A 224 7.06 9.35 -3.63
N LEU A 225 6.22 9.48 -4.67
CA LEU A 225 6.30 10.60 -5.63
C LEU A 225 5.58 11.84 -5.08
N GLY A 226 5.92 12.29 -3.88
CA GLY A 226 5.26 13.39 -3.18
C GLY A 226 5.97 13.74 -1.88
N VAL A 227 5.60 14.88 -1.27
CA VAL A 227 6.10 15.29 0.07
C VAL A 227 5.08 14.92 1.16
N PHE A 228 3.83 14.70 0.77
CA PHE A 228 2.72 14.28 1.61
C PHE A 228 1.98 13.12 0.94
N GLY A 229 1.20 12.37 1.71
CA GLY A 229 0.37 11.27 1.18
C GLY A 229 1.03 9.88 1.26
N SER A 230 2.12 9.73 2.02
CA SER A 230 2.63 8.41 2.38
C SER A 230 1.61 7.68 3.27
N PRO A 231 1.35 6.39 3.03
CA PRO A 231 0.40 5.63 3.83
C PRO A 231 0.90 5.47 5.27
N GLN A 232 -0.02 5.28 6.22
CA GLN A 232 0.35 4.88 7.57
C GLN A 232 0.89 3.45 7.56
N TRP A 233 2.15 3.30 7.97
CA TRP A 233 2.82 2.01 8.09
C TRP A 233 2.43 1.29 9.37
N ARG A 234 2.47 -0.04 9.30
CA ARG A 234 2.14 -0.97 10.40
C ARG A 234 3.11 -2.14 10.40
N THR A 235 3.24 -2.79 11.54
CA THR A 235 4.00 -4.04 11.73
C THR A 235 3.13 -5.07 12.45
N VAL A 236 3.48 -6.35 12.36
CA VAL A 236 2.75 -7.45 13.01
C VAL A 236 3.05 -7.44 14.51
N THR A 237 2.01 -7.44 15.33
CA THR A 237 2.20 -7.50 16.79
C THR A 237 2.76 -8.87 17.18
N GLY A 238 3.89 -8.90 17.89
CA GLY A 238 4.55 -10.15 18.27
C GLY A 238 5.41 -10.78 17.17
N GLY A 239 5.60 -10.08 16.04
CA GLY A 239 6.44 -10.50 14.92
C GLY A 239 5.70 -11.33 13.87
N SER A 240 6.24 -11.31 12.65
CA SER A 240 5.71 -11.98 11.46
C SER A 240 5.53 -13.50 11.62
N ALA A 241 6.34 -14.16 12.46
CA ALA A 241 6.17 -15.56 12.83
C ALA A 241 4.77 -15.89 13.38
N THR A 242 4.05 -14.91 13.92
CA THR A 242 2.67 -15.07 14.41
C THR A 242 1.71 -15.49 13.30
N TYR A 243 1.74 -14.83 12.15
CA TYR A 243 0.85 -15.22 11.04
C TYR A 243 1.31 -16.52 10.39
N VAL A 244 2.63 -16.75 10.32
CA VAL A 244 3.21 -17.98 9.80
C VAL A 244 2.71 -19.18 10.59
N ALA A 245 2.78 -19.10 11.92
CA ALA A 245 2.28 -20.13 12.83
C ALA A 245 0.75 -20.32 12.69
N ALA A 246 -0.01 -19.23 12.56
CA ALA A 246 -1.45 -19.28 12.38
C ALA A 246 -1.85 -19.98 11.07
N VAL A 247 -1.15 -19.73 9.97
CA VAL A 247 -1.36 -20.47 8.71
C VAL A 247 -1.02 -21.94 8.91
N ALA A 248 0.16 -22.24 9.45
CA ALA A 248 0.65 -23.61 9.62
C ALA A 248 -0.30 -24.48 10.46
N ALA A 249 -0.86 -23.92 11.54
CA ALA A 249 -1.84 -24.59 12.39
C ALA A 249 -3.13 -24.99 11.65
N GLY A 250 -3.45 -24.33 10.54
CA GLY A 250 -4.60 -24.64 9.69
C GLY A 250 -4.30 -25.55 8.50
N LEU A 251 -3.07 -26.07 8.37
CA LEU A 251 -2.68 -26.97 7.28
C LEU A 251 -2.77 -28.45 7.69
N HIS A 252 -2.90 -29.32 6.69
CA HIS A 252 -3.09 -30.77 6.91
C HIS A 252 -1.76 -31.50 7.14
N ASP A 253 -0.74 -31.15 6.34
CA ASP A 253 0.60 -31.75 6.37
C ASP A 253 1.65 -30.67 6.11
N VAL A 254 2.60 -30.54 7.03
CA VAL A 254 3.71 -29.57 6.95
C VAL A 254 5.01 -30.34 7.15
N ARG A 255 5.92 -30.24 6.18
CA ARG A 255 7.19 -30.96 6.15
C ARG A 255 8.34 -29.96 6.13
N LEU A 256 8.96 -29.79 7.29
CA LEU A 256 10.21 -29.04 7.46
C LEU A 256 11.39 -29.93 7.07
N GLU A 257 12.53 -29.30 6.74
CA GLU A 257 13.76 -29.99 6.33
C GLU A 257 13.54 -30.98 5.16
N ALA A 258 12.48 -30.75 4.37
CA ALA A 258 12.01 -31.61 3.29
C ALA A 258 12.21 -30.90 1.94
N LYS A 259 13.47 -30.60 1.63
CA LYS A 259 13.84 -29.91 0.39
C LYS A 259 13.38 -30.70 -0.84
N VAL A 260 12.53 -30.10 -1.66
CA VAL A 260 12.12 -30.70 -2.95
C VAL A 260 13.27 -30.63 -3.94
N THR A 261 13.57 -31.76 -4.58
CA THR A 261 14.66 -31.91 -5.55
C THR A 261 14.17 -32.15 -6.98
N SER A 262 12.97 -32.72 -7.15
CA SER A 262 12.36 -32.93 -8.48
C SER A 262 10.84 -32.77 -8.45
N ILE A 263 10.30 -32.18 -9.51
CA ILE A 263 8.90 -32.03 -9.85
C ILE A 263 8.73 -32.53 -11.28
N ARG A 264 7.95 -33.60 -11.43
CA ARG A 264 7.65 -34.24 -12.71
C ARG A 264 6.15 -34.16 -12.98
N GLU A 265 5.77 -33.41 -14.00
CA GLU A 265 4.38 -33.32 -14.43
C GLU A 265 3.97 -34.62 -15.15
N LEU A 266 2.85 -35.20 -14.74
CA LEU A 266 2.28 -36.43 -15.30
C LEU A 266 1.00 -36.12 -16.09
N THR A 267 0.46 -37.14 -16.75
CA THR A 267 -0.79 -37.01 -17.51
C THR A 267 -2.00 -36.70 -16.64
N ASP A 268 -2.04 -37.21 -15.40
CA ASP A 268 -3.16 -37.10 -14.46
C ASP A 268 -2.79 -36.46 -13.11
N GLY A 269 -1.53 -36.03 -12.91
CA GLY A 269 -1.08 -35.41 -11.68
C GLY A 269 0.32 -34.81 -11.78
N VAL A 270 0.95 -34.62 -10.63
CA VAL A 270 2.34 -34.19 -10.50
C VAL A 270 3.02 -35.02 -9.43
N GLU A 271 4.25 -35.43 -9.72
CA GLU A 271 5.08 -36.17 -8.81
C GLU A 271 6.14 -35.26 -8.21
N VAL A 272 6.23 -35.24 -6.88
CA VAL A 272 7.18 -34.42 -6.11
C VAL A 272 8.13 -35.35 -5.36
N THR A 273 9.44 -35.16 -5.56
CA THR A 273 10.50 -35.90 -4.87
C THR A 273 11.23 -34.97 -3.91
N ASP A 274 11.35 -35.39 -2.64
CA ASP A 274 12.10 -34.66 -1.63
C ASP A 274 13.56 -35.14 -1.50
N GLY A 275 14.33 -34.45 -0.67
CA GLY A 275 15.76 -34.69 -0.47
C GLY A 275 16.09 -36.06 0.13
N SER A 276 15.11 -36.78 0.69
CA SER A 276 15.29 -38.17 1.14
C SER A 276 15.18 -39.18 -0.02
N GLY A 277 14.74 -38.73 -1.20
CA GLY A 277 14.39 -39.58 -2.33
C GLY A 277 12.95 -40.11 -2.27
N ALA A 278 12.16 -39.71 -1.27
CA ALA A 278 10.76 -40.08 -1.20
C ALA A 278 9.95 -39.32 -2.26
N THR A 279 9.12 -40.06 -2.97
CA THR A 279 8.33 -39.54 -4.09
C THR A 279 6.85 -39.63 -3.76
N THR A 280 6.13 -38.51 -3.88
CA THR A 280 4.69 -38.42 -3.60
C THR A 280 3.94 -37.79 -4.77
N THR A 281 2.83 -38.40 -5.19
CA THR A 281 1.94 -37.86 -6.24
C THR A 281 0.84 -36.97 -5.68
N PHE A 282 0.57 -35.86 -6.37
CA PHE A 282 -0.47 -34.86 -6.10
C PHE A 282 -1.28 -34.58 -7.37
N ASP A 283 -2.45 -33.97 -7.23
CA ASP A 283 -3.25 -33.53 -8.38
C ASP A 283 -2.66 -32.25 -9.02
N ALA A 284 -2.04 -31.40 -8.20
CA ALA A 284 -1.36 -30.18 -8.62
C ALA A 284 -0.31 -29.73 -7.60
N VAL A 285 0.58 -28.83 -8.02
CA VAL A 285 1.63 -28.22 -7.20
C VAL A 285 1.70 -26.71 -7.42
N VAL A 286 1.88 -25.97 -6.32
CA VAL A 286 2.33 -24.58 -6.35
C VAL A 286 3.82 -24.54 -6.01
N VAL A 287 4.63 -24.02 -6.93
CA VAL A 287 6.06 -23.79 -6.73
C VAL A 287 6.26 -22.36 -6.24
N ALA A 288 6.49 -22.21 -4.94
CA ALA A 288 6.57 -20.94 -4.23
C ALA A 288 8.01 -20.60 -3.76
N THR A 289 9.00 -20.91 -4.59
CA THR A 289 10.44 -20.71 -4.33
C THR A 289 11.05 -19.64 -5.25
N HIS A 290 12.32 -19.28 -5.07
CA HIS A 290 12.99 -18.38 -6.01
C HIS A 290 13.08 -18.98 -7.43
N PRO A 291 13.11 -18.17 -8.50
CA PRO A 291 13.06 -18.65 -9.89
C PRO A 291 14.15 -19.67 -10.25
N ALA A 292 15.39 -19.46 -9.78
CA ALA A 292 16.48 -20.40 -10.00
C ALA A 292 16.24 -21.75 -9.31
N GLN A 293 15.70 -21.74 -8.09
CA GLN A 293 15.33 -22.94 -7.35
C GLN A 293 14.15 -23.66 -8.05
N ALA A 294 13.14 -22.89 -8.46
CA ALA A 294 11.98 -23.39 -9.19
C ALA A 294 12.41 -24.06 -10.50
N LEU A 295 13.33 -23.46 -11.24
CA LEU A 295 13.85 -24.03 -12.48
C LEU A 295 14.66 -25.31 -12.23
N ALA A 296 15.47 -25.34 -11.16
CA ALA A 296 16.32 -26.48 -10.81
C ALA A 296 15.51 -27.72 -10.38
N MET A 297 14.33 -27.54 -9.79
CA MET A 297 13.47 -28.65 -9.38
C MET A 297 12.56 -29.19 -10.50
N LEU A 298 12.45 -28.53 -11.65
CA LEU A 298 11.67 -29.09 -12.77
C LEU A 298 12.48 -30.20 -13.45
N GLU A 299 11.94 -31.41 -13.55
CA GLU A 299 12.66 -32.52 -14.18
C GLU A 299 12.85 -32.32 -15.70
N SER A 300 11.87 -31.70 -16.36
CA SER A 300 11.87 -31.44 -17.80
C SER A 300 11.28 -30.05 -18.11
N PRO A 301 11.97 -28.95 -17.76
CA PRO A 301 11.44 -27.62 -17.97
C PRO A 301 11.27 -27.34 -19.46
N THR A 302 10.19 -26.63 -19.81
CA THR A 302 9.95 -26.19 -21.19
C THR A 302 10.96 -25.10 -21.59
N ALA A 303 11.06 -24.82 -22.90
CA ALA A 303 11.89 -23.71 -23.37
C ALA A 303 11.45 -22.37 -22.76
N LEU A 304 10.14 -22.15 -22.66
CA LEU A 304 9.58 -20.94 -22.07
C LEU A 304 9.84 -20.84 -20.57
N GLN A 305 9.74 -21.95 -19.82
CA GLN A 305 10.09 -21.97 -18.40
C GLN A 305 11.55 -21.62 -18.16
N ARG A 306 12.48 -22.17 -18.98
CA ARG A 306 13.91 -21.80 -18.91
C ARG A 306 14.15 -20.33 -19.20
N GLU A 307 13.53 -19.81 -20.26
CA GLU A 307 13.64 -18.41 -20.67
C GLU A 307 13.15 -17.45 -19.57
N VAL A 308 11.91 -17.64 -19.09
CA VAL A 308 11.27 -16.72 -18.14
C VAL A 308 11.91 -16.81 -16.75
N LEU A 309 12.07 -18.03 -16.20
CA LEU A 309 12.64 -18.18 -14.85
C LEU A 309 14.14 -17.84 -14.80
N GLY A 310 14.86 -18.10 -15.90
CA GLY A 310 16.28 -17.77 -16.01
C GLY A 310 16.58 -16.27 -16.10
N ALA A 311 15.61 -15.47 -16.55
CA ALA A 311 15.73 -14.02 -16.71
C ALA A 311 15.40 -13.22 -15.42
N LEU A 312 15.22 -13.89 -14.28
CA LEU A 312 14.83 -13.26 -13.01
C LEU A 312 15.96 -13.38 -11.96
N PRO A 313 17.02 -12.56 -12.06
CA PRO A 313 18.16 -12.62 -11.17
C PRO A 313 17.86 -12.10 -9.77
N TYR A 314 18.61 -12.61 -8.79
CA TYR A 314 18.58 -12.20 -7.39
C TYR A 314 19.99 -11.81 -6.94
N SER A 315 20.07 -10.92 -5.95
CA SER A 315 21.29 -10.62 -5.21
C SER A 315 21.16 -11.08 -3.76
N THR A 316 22.17 -11.76 -3.26
CA THR A 316 22.27 -12.15 -1.84
C THR A 316 22.97 -11.04 -1.07
N ASN A 317 22.36 -10.61 0.04
CA ASN A 317 22.89 -9.60 0.93
C ASN A 317 22.99 -10.18 2.35
N PRO A 318 24.18 -10.20 2.97
CA PRO A 318 24.27 -10.53 4.38
C PRO A 318 23.60 -9.45 5.22
N ALA A 319 22.94 -9.90 6.29
CA ALA A 319 22.27 -9.07 7.27
C ALA A 319 22.74 -9.46 8.67
N LEU A 320 23.06 -8.47 9.49
CA LEU A 320 23.49 -8.66 10.88
C LEU A 320 22.48 -8.02 11.81
N LEU A 321 21.88 -8.80 12.73
CA LEU A 321 21.12 -8.27 13.86
C LEU A 321 22.09 -7.94 14.99
N HIS A 322 22.13 -6.69 15.46
CA HIS A 322 23.11 -6.23 16.44
C HIS A 322 22.61 -5.04 17.28
N THR A 323 23.45 -4.57 18.22
CA THR A 323 23.19 -3.38 19.05
C THR A 323 24.18 -2.24 18.85
N ASP A 324 25.16 -2.39 17.94
CA ASP A 324 26.12 -1.33 17.59
C ASP A 324 25.48 -0.11 16.91
N THR A 325 25.34 0.98 17.67
CA THR A 325 24.76 2.26 17.19
C THR A 325 25.73 3.16 16.41
N SER A 326 26.99 2.74 16.20
CA SER A 326 28.01 3.53 15.50
C SER A 326 27.69 3.78 14.02
N LEU A 327 26.84 2.94 13.42
CA LEU A 327 26.38 3.06 12.03
C LEU A 327 25.19 4.01 11.84
N LEU A 328 24.54 4.43 12.94
CA LEU A 328 23.49 5.44 12.87
C LEU A 328 24.11 6.83 12.62
N PRO A 329 23.37 7.78 12.00
CA PRO A 329 23.84 9.15 11.83
C PRO A 329 24.37 9.76 13.13
N GLU A 330 25.48 10.50 13.05
CA GLU A 330 26.04 11.16 14.25
C GLU A 330 25.10 12.30 14.71
N ALA A 331 24.48 13.01 13.76
CA ALA A 331 23.40 13.94 14.09
C ALA A 331 22.17 13.14 14.54
N THR A 332 21.87 13.18 15.83
CA THR A 332 20.69 12.52 16.41
C THR A 332 19.37 12.98 15.77
N ALA A 333 19.31 14.22 15.28
CA ALA A 333 18.16 14.75 14.55
C ALA A 333 17.94 14.11 13.17
N ALA A 334 18.96 13.41 12.62
CA ALA A 334 18.86 12.63 11.39
C ALA A 334 18.63 11.14 11.64
N ARG A 335 18.64 10.64 12.88
CA ARG A 335 18.39 9.21 13.14
C ARG A 335 16.94 8.85 12.82
N ALA A 336 16.77 7.88 11.93
CA ALA A 336 15.50 7.46 11.38
C ALA A 336 15.31 5.94 11.55
N SER A 337 14.16 5.42 11.14
CA SER A 337 13.94 3.97 11.10
C SER A 337 14.85 3.27 10.09
N TRP A 338 15.12 3.89 8.94
CA TRP A 338 15.97 3.36 7.88
C TRP A 338 17.12 4.34 7.69
N ASN A 339 18.36 3.88 7.82
CA ASN A 339 19.53 4.75 7.79
C ASN A 339 20.49 4.29 6.70
N PHE A 340 20.48 5.01 5.57
CA PHE A 340 21.48 4.79 4.54
C PHE A 340 22.80 5.43 4.96
N HIS A 341 23.86 4.64 4.98
CA HIS A 341 25.21 5.09 5.28
C HIS A 341 26.12 4.89 4.07
N ARG A 342 26.85 5.93 3.71
CA ARG A 342 27.95 5.84 2.74
C ARG A 342 29.28 6.01 3.47
N PRO A 343 30.12 4.95 3.55
CA PRO A 343 31.40 5.03 4.21
C PRO A 343 32.37 5.94 3.43
N ARG A 344 33.39 6.45 4.13
CA ARG A 344 34.51 7.12 3.46
C ARG A 344 35.26 6.11 2.59
N THR A 345 35.38 6.40 1.31
CA THR A 345 36.25 5.62 0.43
C THR A 345 37.70 5.90 0.84
N GLU A 346 38.43 4.90 1.33
CA GLU A 346 39.90 5.03 1.41
C GLU A 346 40.46 5.15 -0.01
N PRO A 347 41.41 6.06 -0.28
CA PRO A 347 42.09 6.05 -1.56
C PRO A 347 42.77 4.70 -1.74
N ALA A 348 42.49 4.03 -2.86
CA ALA A 348 43.15 2.78 -3.21
C ALA A 348 44.67 2.93 -3.03
N LYS A 349 45.28 2.09 -2.19
CA LYS A 349 46.74 2.06 -2.01
C LYS A 349 47.35 1.90 -3.40
N SER A 350 48.10 2.90 -3.85
CA SER A 350 48.75 2.88 -5.16
C SER A 350 49.59 1.62 -5.29
N GLU A 351 49.35 0.81 -6.32
CA GLU A 351 50.24 -0.26 -6.75
C GLU A 351 51.60 0.34 -7.13
N THR A 352 52.49 0.50 -6.16
CA THR A 352 53.91 0.77 -6.38
C THR A 352 54.73 -0.19 -5.51
N GLN A 353 54.47 -1.49 -5.65
CA GLN A 353 55.44 -2.51 -5.20
C GLN A 353 55.32 -3.83 -5.97
N ALA A 354 55.28 -3.77 -7.31
CA ALA A 354 55.51 -4.95 -8.15
C ALA A 354 56.59 -4.61 -9.18
N GLY A 355 57.85 -4.60 -8.73
CA GLY A 355 58.98 -4.21 -9.55
C GLY A 355 60.30 -4.71 -9.00
N ARG A 356 60.41 -6.02 -8.78
CA ARG A 356 61.67 -6.79 -8.82
C ARG A 356 61.41 -8.26 -8.50
N LEU A 357 61.29 -9.09 -9.54
CA LEU A 357 61.90 -10.41 -9.55
C LEU A 357 62.23 -10.79 -10.99
N ARG A 358 63.46 -11.30 -11.12
CA ARG A 358 64.23 -11.46 -12.35
C ARG A 358 63.78 -12.69 -13.14
N SER A 359 63.95 -12.60 -14.44
CA SER A 359 63.86 -13.65 -15.45
C SER A 359 64.77 -14.85 -15.16
N VAL A 360 64.23 -16.07 -15.24
CA VAL A 360 64.95 -17.28 -15.66
C VAL A 360 63.97 -18.23 -16.35
N GLY A 361 64.32 -18.69 -17.55
CA GLY A 361 64.06 -20.07 -17.99
C GLY A 361 62.77 -20.38 -18.73
N SER A 362 62.91 -20.67 -20.03
CA SER A 362 61.97 -21.18 -21.01
C SER A 362 61.55 -22.65 -20.81
N ASP A 363 60.26 -22.98 -21.02
CA ASP A 363 59.81 -24.25 -21.63
C ASP A 363 58.35 -24.14 -22.14
N PRO A 364 57.98 -24.58 -23.37
CA PRO A 364 56.62 -24.49 -23.87
C PRO A 364 55.96 -25.88 -24.01
N SER A 365 55.19 -26.32 -23.01
CA SER A 365 54.12 -27.32 -23.25
C SER A 365 53.17 -27.49 -22.05
N SER A 366 52.01 -26.83 -22.11
CA SER A 366 50.73 -27.40 -21.62
C SER A 366 49.60 -26.42 -21.93
N ARG A 367 48.78 -26.74 -22.93
CA ARG A 367 47.48 -26.11 -23.14
C ARG A 367 46.50 -26.69 -22.11
N GLY A 368 46.13 -25.89 -21.13
CA GLY A 368 44.97 -26.07 -20.27
C GLY A 368 44.28 -24.72 -20.12
N ASP A 369 43.06 -24.61 -20.66
CA ASP A 369 42.20 -23.43 -20.58
C ASP A 369 41.63 -23.32 -19.16
N ASP A 370 42.44 -22.77 -18.24
CA ASP A 370 42.01 -22.39 -16.90
C ASP A 370 41.63 -20.91 -16.94
N ARG A 371 40.40 -20.60 -17.38
CA ARG A 371 39.80 -19.27 -17.22
C ARG A 371 39.53 -19.05 -15.74
N ARG A 372 40.59 -18.69 -15.03
CA ARG A 372 40.55 -18.11 -13.70
C ARG A 372 39.72 -16.83 -13.80
N VAL A 373 38.44 -16.94 -13.48
CA VAL A 373 37.53 -15.81 -13.31
C VAL A 373 38.15 -14.92 -12.25
N THR A 374 38.77 -13.83 -12.69
CA THR A 374 39.20 -12.75 -11.81
C THR A 374 37.94 -12.21 -11.13
N ARG A 375 37.81 -12.45 -9.82
CA ARG A 375 36.79 -11.81 -8.99
C ARG A 375 36.89 -10.30 -9.21
N PRO A 376 35.82 -9.62 -9.66
CA PRO A 376 35.80 -8.17 -9.68
C PRO A 376 36.10 -7.67 -8.26
N GLY A 377 36.96 -6.66 -8.13
CA GLY A 377 37.31 -6.07 -6.84
C GLY A 377 36.06 -5.73 -6.04
N ALA A 378 36.10 -5.97 -4.73
CA ALA A 378 34.98 -5.77 -3.82
C ALA A 378 34.34 -4.39 -4.03
N THR A 379 33.21 -4.37 -4.74
CA THR A 379 32.32 -3.23 -4.87
C THR A 379 31.82 -2.93 -3.47
N GLN A 380 32.10 -1.73 -2.95
CA GLN A 380 31.59 -1.29 -1.66
C GLN A 380 30.06 -1.23 -1.75
N GLY A 381 29.41 -2.30 -1.29
CA GLY A 381 27.97 -2.46 -1.36
C GLY A 381 27.21 -1.42 -0.54
N VAL A 382 25.89 -1.43 -0.70
CA VAL A 382 24.95 -0.69 0.17
C VAL A 382 25.28 -0.95 1.63
N THR A 383 25.24 0.09 2.45
CA THR A 383 25.18 -0.05 3.90
C THR A 383 23.91 0.63 4.37
N VAL A 384 22.89 -0.16 4.69
CA VAL A 384 21.63 0.34 5.24
C VAL A 384 21.39 -0.33 6.58
N THR A 385 21.16 0.49 7.60
CA THR A 385 20.90 0.06 8.98
C THR A 385 19.47 0.43 9.36
N TYR A 386 18.67 -0.56 9.69
CA TYR A 386 17.30 -0.42 10.16
C TYR A 386 17.30 -0.36 11.68
N ASP A 387 16.73 0.69 12.27
CA ASP A 387 16.48 0.76 13.70
C ASP A 387 15.15 0.05 14.00
N LEU A 388 15.26 -1.24 14.33
CA LEU A 388 14.11 -2.13 14.56
C LEU A 388 13.35 -1.74 15.82
N THR A 389 14.04 -1.21 16.83
CA THR A 389 13.40 -0.68 18.04
C THR A 389 12.41 0.43 17.69
N ARG A 390 12.83 1.41 16.88
CA ARG A 390 11.94 2.49 16.41
C ARG A 390 10.86 2.00 15.47
N LEU A 391 11.26 1.20 14.49
CA LEU A 391 10.43 0.77 13.38
C LEU A 391 9.30 -0.14 13.86
N GLN A 392 9.60 -1.08 14.77
CA GLN A 392 8.62 -2.02 15.34
C GLN A 392 8.00 -1.53 16.65
N ARG A 393 8.49 -0.42 17.23
CA ARG A 393 8.08 0.10 18.54
C ARG A 393 8.28 -0.91 19.67
N LEU A 394 9.46 -1.51 19.69
CA LEU A 394 9.82 -2.47 20.74
C LEU A 394 9.82 -1.77 22.11
N PRO A 395 9.30 -2.41 23.17
CA PRO A 395 9.19 -1.81 24.50
C PRO A 395 10.54 -1.83 25.24
N THR A 396 11.54 -1.15 24.71
CA THR A 396 12.91 -1.11 25.25
C THR A 396 13.63 0.17 24.85
N ASP A 397 14.59 0.61 25.68
CA ASP A 397 15.50 1.71 25.37
C ASP A 397 16.73 1.24 24.57
N THR A 398 16.95 -0.07 24.45
CA THR A 398 18.07 -0.62 23.67
C THR A 398 17.74 -0.55 22.18
N HIS A 399 18.66 -0.02 21.38
CA HIS A 399 18.53 -0.01 19.92
C HIS A 399 18.95 -1.37 19.35
N TYR A 400 17.96 -2.14 18.90
CA TYR A 400 18.17 -3.33 18.10
C TYR A 400 18.16 -2.91 16.63
N LEU A 401 19.24 -3.25 15.94
CA LEU A 401 19.51 -2.81 14.58
C LEU A 401 19.69 -4.03 13.68
N VAL A 402 19.22 -3.96 12.44
CA VAL A 402 19.70 -4.86 11.40
C VAL A 402 20.41 -4.06 10.33
N THR A 403 21.64 -4.47 10.00
CA THR A 403 22.45 -3.83 8.97
C THR A 403 22.61 -4.77 7.79
N LEU A 404 22.21 -4.32 6.60
CA LEU A 404 22.46 -4.99 5.32
C LEU A 404 23.69 -4.39 4.64
N GLY A 405 24.63 -5.27 4.30
CA GLY A 405 25.95 -4.91 3.76
C GLY A 405 26.85 -4.21 4.79
N GLY A 406 28.13 -4.07 4.48
CA GLY A 406 29.09 -3.43 5.39
C GLY A 406 29.38 -4.22 6.67
N GLU A 407 29.34 -5.57 6.63
CA GLU A 407 29.58 -6.45 7.78
C GLU A 407 30.86 -6.11 8.56
N GLY A 408 31.92 -5.69 7.85
CA GLY A 408 33.19 -5.29 8.46
C GLY A 408 33.14 -3.97 9.25
N LEU A 409 32.01 -3.26 9.22
CA LEU A 409 31.78 -2.02 9.96
C LEU A 409 31.03 -2.25 11.29
N VAL A 410 30.35 -3.40 11.46
CA VAL A 410 29.62 -3.73 12.69
C VAL A 410 30.58 -4.33 13.71
N ASP A 411 30.55 -3.84 14.96
CA ASP A 411 31.30 -4.46 16.06
C ASP A 411 30.85 -5.93 16.27
N PRO A 412 31.72 -6.93 16.02
CA PRO A 412 31.37 -8.34 16.15
C PRO A 412 30.88 -8.74 17.55
N ALA A 413 31.29 -8.01 18.60
CA ALA A 413 30.86 -8.28 19.98
C ALA A 413 29.39 -7.94 20.24
N THR A 414 28.76 -7.14 19.37
CA THR A 414 27.37 -6.69 19.50
C THR A 414 26.39 -7.49 18.64
N VAL A 415 26.91 -8.40 17.79
CA VAL A 415 26.11 -9.21 16.87
C VAL A 415 25.34 -10.27 17.65
N ILE A 416 24.03 -10.25 17.47
CA ILE A 416 23.06 -11.19 18.05
C ILE A 416 22.83 -12.34 17.07
N ASP A 417 22.65 -12.02 15.79
CA ASP A 417 22.37 -13.03 14.76
C ASP A 417 22.90 -12.61 13.38
N ARG A 418 23.08 -13.59 12.49
CA ARG A 418 23.53 -13.41 11.11
C ARG A 418 22.59 -14.13 10.15
N MET A 419 22.15 -13.44 9.11
CA MET A 419 21.19 -13.94 8.13
C MET A 419 21.67 -13.61 6.72
N GLU A 420 21.18 -14.36 5.74
CA GLU A 420 21.36 -14.06 4.32
C GLU A 420 19.98 -13.80 3.70
N TYR A 421 19.79 -12.60 3.13
CA TYR A 421 18.56 -12.26 2.44
C TYR A 421 18.82 -12.05 0.95
N GLU A 422 18.00 -12.70 0.13
CA GLU A 422 18.03 -12.50 -1.32
C GLU A 422 16.96 -11.50 -1.75
N HIS A 423 17.32 -10.62 -2.68
CA HIS A 423 16.43 -9.59 -3.25
C HIS A 423 16.42 -9.69 -4.78
N PRO A 424 15.26 -9.50 -5.43
CA PRO A 424 15.19 -9.51 -6.90
C PRO A 424 15.91 -8.30 -7.50
N LEU A 425 16.60 -8.53 -8.62
CA LEU A 425 17.23 -7.47 -9.41
C LEU A 425 16.32 -7.09 -10.60
N TYR A 426 16.11 -5.79 -10.77
CA TYR A 426 15.21 -5.24 -11.79
C TYR A 426 16.00 -4.70 -12.98
N THR A 427 16.06 -5.51 -14.04
CA THR A 427 16.57 -5.12 -15.35
C THR A 427 15.41 -5.00 -16.34
N PRO A 428 15.58 -4.34 -17.50
CA PRO A 428 14.57 -4.38 -18.56
C PRO A 428 14.15 -5.82 -18.90
N GLU A 429 15.12 -6.74 -18.97
CA GLU A 429 14.89 -8.17 -19.23
C GLU A 429 14.07 -8.84 -18.12
N SER A 430 14.41 -8.63 -16.84
CA SER A 430 13.67 -9.25 -15.73
C SER A 430 12.26 -8.70 -15.58
N VAL A 431 12.06 -7.41 -15.83
CA VAL A 431 10.72 -6.78 -15.85
C VAL A 431 9.88 -7.30 -17.02
N ALA A 432 10.49 -7.55 -18.18
CA ALA A 432 9.80 -8.16 -19.32
C ALA A 432 9.44 -9.62 -19.04
N ALA A 433 10.36 -10.41 -18.48
CA ALA A 433 10.12 -11.80 -18.09
C ALA A 433 9.01 -11.93 -17.05
N ALA A 434 9.00 -11.05 -16.03
CA ALA A 434 7.98 -11.05 -14.99
C ALA A 434 6.53 -10.92 -15.53
N ARG A 435 6.35 -10.19 -16.65
CA ARG A 435 5.03 -10.05 -17.32
C ARG A 435 4.53 -11.35 -17.95
N ARG A 436 5.45 -12.26 -18.28
CA ARG A 436 5.19 -13.53 -18.96
C ARG A 436 5.08 -14.72 -18.02
N LEU A 437 5.22 -14.50 -16.71
CA LEU A 437 5.05 -15.53 -15.68
C LEU A 437 3.71 -16.30 -15.76
N PRO A 438 2.57 -15.68 -16.13
CA PRO A 438 1.34 -16.44 -16.32
C PRO A 438 1.41 -17.47 -17.46
N GLU A 439 2.28 -17.26 -18.47
CA GLU A 439 2.42 -18.12 -19.64
C GLU A 439 3.12 -19.46 -19.32
N ILE A 440 3.91 -19.52 -18.23
CA ILE A 440 4.67 -20.72 -17.86
C ILE A 440 3.90 -21.70 -16.98
N ASN A 441 2.72 -21.29 -16.49
CA ASN A 441 1.85 -22.15 -15.70
C ASN A 441 1.18 -23.22 -16.58
N THR A 442 0.97 -24.40 -16.00
CA THR A 442 0.18 -25.49 -16.61
C THR A 442 -1.08 -25.73 -15.78
N PRO A 443 -2.03 -26.57 -16.20
CA PRO A 443 -3.18 -26.94 -15.37
C PRO A 443 -2.81 -27.60 -14.03
N ARG A 444 -1.55 -28.04 -13.85
CA ARG A 444 -1.08 -28.76 -12.66
C ARG A 444 0.09 -28.12 -11.94
N VAL A 445 0.89 -27.29 -12.62
CA VAL A 445 2.04 -26.60 -12.05
C VAL A 445 1.82 -25.10 -12.15
N ALA A 446 1.77 -24.42 -11.01
CA ALA A 446 1.69 -22.98 -10.95
C ALA A 446 2.87 -22.39 -10.15
N PHE A 447 3.41 -21.27 -10.62
CA PHE A 447 4.52 -20.58 -9.96
C PHE A 447 4.01 -19.40 -9.12
N ALA A 448 4.62 -19.19 -7.95
CA ALA A 448 4.30 -18.09 -7.06
C ALA A 448 5.58 -17.56 -6.39
N GLY A 449 5.59 -16.29 -6.04
CA GLY A 449 6.69 -15.64 -5.37
C GLY A 449 6.69 -14.14 -5.60
N ALA A 450 7.40 -13.41 -4.74
CA ALA A 450 7.43 -11.94 -4.77
C ALA A 450 7.99 -11.36 -6.10
N TYR A 451 8.71 -12.17 -6.88
CA TYR A 451 9.16 -11.86 -8.25
C TYR A 451 8.03 -11.67 -9.28
N HIS A 452 6.77 -11.93 -8.92
CA HIS A 452 5.59 -11.56 -9.72
C HIS A 452 5.23 -10.06 -9.62
N GLY A 453 6.02 -9.27 -8.88
CA GLY A 453 5.85 -7.83 -8.74
C GLY A 453 7.15 -7.17 -8.26
N TRP A 454 7.06 -6.28 -7.28
CA TRP A 454 8.17 -5.45 -6.81
C TRP A 454 9.03 -6.11 -5.72
N GLY A 455 8.83 -7.39 -5.43
CA GLY A 455 9.65 -8.13 -4.48
C GLY A 455 9.18 -8.00 -3.03
N PHE A 456 7.99 -7.42 -2.80
CA PHE A 456 7.44 -7.22 -1.46
C PHE A 456 6.51 -8.35 -1.03
N HIS A 457 6.15 -8.38 0.26
CA HIS A 457 5.29 -9.41 0.81
C HIS A 457 3.89 -9.45 0.19
N GLU A 458 3.31 -8.31 -0.18
CA GLU A 458 2.05 -8.27 -0.93
C GLU A 458 2.17 -8.96 -2.29
N ASP A 459 3.27 -8.78 -3.01
CA ASP A 459 3.48 -9.43 -4.31
C ASP A 459 3.55 -10.95 -4.15
N GLY A 460 4.20 -11.41 -3.08
CA GLY A 460 4.19 -12.81 -2.69
C GLY A 460 2.76 -13.30 -2.39
N ALA A 461 2.02 -12.65 -1.49
CA ALA A 461 0.64 -13.04 -1.16
C ALA A 461 -0.29 -13.05 -2.39
N ARG A 462 -0.24 -12.00 -3.21
CA ARG A 462 -1.01 -11.88 -4.46
C ARG A 462 -0.66 -12.98 -5.46
N SER A 463 0.62 -13.32 -5.59
CA SER A 463 1.05 -14.42 -6.47
C SER A 463 0.59 -15.79 -5.97
N GLY A 464 0.58 -16.02 -4.65
CA GLY A 464 0.05 -17.26 -4.05
C GLY A 464 -1.45 -17.42 -4.31
N LEU A 465 -2.21 -16.34 -4.17
CA LEU A 465 -3.63 -16.30 -4.56
C LEU A 465 -3.81 -16.59 -6.06
N ALA A 466 -3.01 -15.97 -6.92
CA ALA A 466 -3.09 -16.18 -8.37
C ALA A 466 -2.79 -17.64 -8.74
N ALA A 467 -1.77 -18.26 -8.13
CA ALA A 467 -1.41 -19.66 -8.35
C ALA A 467 -2.51 -20.62 -7.88
N ALA A 468 -3.05 -20.42 -6.67
CA ALA A 468 -4.18 -21.22 -6.18
C ALA A 468 -5.40 -21.09 -7.10
N THR A 469 -5.73 -19.87 -7.52
CA THR A 469 -6.86 -19.61 -8.43
C THR A 469 -6.65 -20.24 -9.80
N HIS A 470 -5.44 -20.18 -10.36
CA HIS A 470 -5.07 -20.83 -11.62
C HIS A 470 -5.29 -22.35 -11.57
N LEU A 471 -4.96 -22.96 -10.42
CA LEU A 471 -5.25 -24.37 -10.18
C LEU A 471 -6.73 -24.64 -9.89
N GLY A 472 -7.64 -23.66 -9.96
CA GLY A 472 -9.07 -23.85 -9.70
C GLY A 472 -9.42 -23.91 -8.21
N LEU A 473 -8.61 -23.30 -7.34
CA LEU A 473 -8.82 -23.17 -5.89
C LEU A 473 -9.07 -21.68 -5.58
N PRO A 474 -10.28 -21.15 -5.80
CA PRO A 474 -10.55 -19.73 -5.63
C PRO A 474 -10.57 -19.33 -4.14
N TRP A 475 -10.19 -18.09 -3.86
CA TRP A 475 -10.40 -17.46 -2.56
C TRP A 475 -11.55 -16.44 -2.66
N PRO A 476 -12.82 -16.89 -2.63
CA PRO A 476 -13.97 -16.01 -2.84
C PRO A 476 -13.98 -14.90 -1.78
N HIS A 477 -14.20 -13.67 -2.20
CA HIS A 477 -14.43 -12.58 -1.24
C HIS A 477 -15.78 -12.82 -0.55
N PRO A 478 -15.92 -12.50 0.76
CA PRO A 478 -17.25 -12.25 1.31
C PRO A 478 -17.97 -11.28 0.38
N THR A 479 -19.22 -11.58 0.01
CA THR A 479 -19.99 -10.90 -1.04
C THR A 479 -20.43 -9.48 -0.65
N HIS A 480 -19.50 -8.64 -0.24
CA HIS A 480 -19.69 -7.22 -0.05
C HIS A 480 -18.96 -6.49 -1.17
N VAL A 481 -19.72 -6.00 -2.15
CA VAL A 481 -19.18 -5.17 -3.24
C VAL A 481 -18.68 -3.88 -2.60
N VAL A 482 -17.39 -3.81 -2.31
CA VAL A 482 -16.81 -2.61 -1.72
C VAL A 482 -16.76 -1.51 -2.81
N PRO A 483 -17.38 -0.34 -2.57
CA PRO A 483 -17.42 0.71 -3.58
C PRO A 483 -16.04 1.21 -3.99
N ARG A 484 -15.89 1.58 -5.25
CA ARG A 484 -14.68 2.25 -5.74
C ARG A 484 -14.79 3.77 -5.52
N PRO A 485 -13.78 4.46 -4.99
CA PRO A 485 -13.75 5.92 -4.98
C PRO A 485 -13.94 6.52 -6.38
N GLY A 486 -14.50 7.73 -6.48
CA GLY A 486 -14.70 8.43 -7.74
C GLY A 486 -15.66 9.60 -7.64
N ARG A 487 -15.95 10.21 -8.80
CA ARG A 487 -16.80 11.41 -8.90
C ARG A 487 -18.14 11.05 -9.49
N PHE A 488 -19.18 11.75 -9.03
CA PHE A 488 -20.55 11.53 -9.46
C PHE A 488 -21.14 12.86 -9.92
N GLU A 489 -21.71 12.87 -11.11
CA GLU A 489 -22.65 13.93 -11.50
C GLU A 489 -24.00 13.62 -10.88
N THR A 490 -24.44 14.49 -9.98
CA THR A 490 -25.60 14.27 -9.14
C THR A 490 -26.68 15.30 -9.42
N THR A 491 -27.93 14.86 -9.37
CA THR A 491 -29.11 15.69 -9.28
C THR A 491 -29.58 15.73 -7.83
N ILE A 492 -29.68 16.92 -7.27
CA ILE A 492 -30.20 17.15 -5.92
C ILE A 492 -31.60 17.74 -6.05
N ARG A 493 -32.57 17.05 -5.46
CA ARG A 493 -33.99 17.41 -5.48
C ARG A 493 -34.50 17.59 -4.05
N HIS A 494 -35.15 18.72 -3.81
CA HIS A 494 -35.89 19.01 -2.59
C HIS A 494 -37.36 19.16 -2.91
N THR A 495 -38.20 18.31 -2.34
CA THR A 495 -39.65 18.38 -2.48
C THR A 495 -40.26 18.69 -1.12
N ARG A 496 -40.90 19.85 -1.02
CA ARG A 496 -41.74 20.24 0.10
C ARG A 496 -43.19 20.05 -0.34
N ARG A 497 -44.01 19.40 0.47
CA ARG A 497 -45.43 19.11 0.14
C ARG A 497 -46.40 19.98 0.94
N THR A 498 -45.97 20.56 2.05
CA THR A 498 -46.78 21.44 2.90
C THR A 498 -46.05 22.78 3.20
N PRO A 499 -46.76 23.92 3.25
CA PRO A 499 -48.22 24.09 3.05
C PRO A 499 -48.68 24.01 1.58
N PHE A 500 -47.75 24.05 0.61
CA PHE A 500 -48.02 23.78 -0.80
C PHE A 500 -46.87 22.95 -1.41
N THR A 501 -47.18 22.17 -2.45
CA THR A 501 -46.19 21.33 -3.12
C THR A 501 -45.25 22.17 -3.98
N ARG A 502 -43.95 22.10 -3.70
CA ARG A 502 -42.89 22.70 -4.51
C ARG A 502 -41.68 21.78 -4.55
N THR A 503 -41.19 21.54 -5.76
CA THR A 503 -39.94 20.82 -6.00
C THR A 503 -38.91 21.80 -6.54
N PHE A 504 -37.73 21.79 -5.94
CA PHE A 504 -36.55 22.50 -6.40
C PHE A 504 -35.47 21.47 -6.73
N GLU A 505 -34.90 21.56 -7.93
CA GLU A 505 -33.91 20.62 -8.44
C GLU A 505 -32.72 21.36 -9.04
N HIS A 506 -31.52 20.85 -8.83
CA HIS A 506 -30.30 21.35 -9.45
C HIS A 506 -29.25 20.25 -9.61
N THR A 507 -28.31 20.45 -10.53
CA THR A 507 -27.16 19.56 -10.73
C THR A 507 -25.98 19.99 -9.87
N SER A 508 -25.21 19.01 -9.39
CA SER A 508 -24.03 19.17 -8.56
C SER A 508 -23.05 18.01 -8.81
N THR A 509 -21.89 18.03 -8.15
CA THR A 509 -20.90 16.94 -8.23
C THR A 509 -20.49 16.49 -6.84
N PHE A 510 -20.66 15.21 -6.52
CA PHE A 510 -20.18 14.59 -5.28
C PHE A 510 -18.98 13.70 -5.55
N TRP A 511 -18.11 13.60 -4.55
CA TRP A 511 -16.93 12.74 -4.59
C TRP A 511 -17.13 11.67 -3.54
N LEU A 512 -17.07 10.41 -3.96
CA LEU A 512 -16.90 9.27 -3.08
C LEU A 512 -15.40 9.05 -2.91
N VAL A 513 -14.89 9.24 -1.70
CA VAL A 513 -13.46 9.13 -1.38
C VAL A 513 -13.24 8.07 -0.32
N ASP A 514 -12.07 7.45 -0.36
CA ASP A 514 -11.58 6.62 0.72
C ASP A 514 -10.88 7.50 1.75
N LEU A 515 -11.22 7.37 3.03
CA LEU A 515 -10.56 8.16 4.06
C LEU A 515 -9.09 7.78 4.27
N ASP A 516 -8.65 6.61 3.79
CA ASP A 516 -7.22 6.24 3.76
C ASP A 516 -6.45 6.82 2.55
N ASP A 517 -7.15 7.27 1.51
CA ASP A 517 -6.55 7.80 0.27
C ASP A 517 -7.33 9.01 -0.23
N LEU A 518 -7.25 10.10 0.53
CA LEU A 518 -7.92 11.35 0.20
C LEU A 518 -7.23 12.05 -0.98
N PRO A 519 -7.97 12.42 -2.05
CA PRO A 519 -7.40 13.20 -3.14
C PRO A 519 -6.92 14.58 -2.68
N ASP A 520 -5.68 14.95 -3.02
CA ASP A 520 -5.14 16.30 -2.85
C ASP A 520 -4.82 16.93 -4.20
N HIS A 521 -5.60 17.95 -4.58
CA HIS A 521 -5.38 18.76 -5.78
C HIS A 521 -4.97 20.21 -5.45
N GLY A 522 -4.29 20.42 -4.32
CA GLY A 522 -3.90 21.77 -3.89
C GLY A 522 -5.12 22.61 -3.53
N ALA A 523 -5.08 23.90 -3.86
CA ALA A 523 -6.20 24.80 -3.64
C ALA A 523 -7.45 24.44 -4.47
N LEU A 524 -7.36 23.54 -5.45
CA LEU A 524 -8.48 23.18 -6.32
C LEU A 524 -9.48 22.24 -5.62
N ALA A 525 -9.02 21.20 -4.94
CA ALA A 525 -9.90 20.25 -4.26
C ALA A 525 -9.13 19.50 -3.17
N ARG A 526 -9.61 19.62 -1.92
CA ARG A 526 -9.10 18.92 -0.73
C ARG A 526 -10.22 18.51 0.20
N PHE A 527 -10.00 17.47 0.98
CA PHE A 527 -10.88 17.05 2.08
C PHE A 527 -10.16 17.29 3.39
N GLU A 528 -10.81 18.00 4.31
CA GLU A 528 -10.17 18.47 5.55
C GLU A 528 -11.08 18.19 6.74
N ALA A 529 -10.49 17.82 7.88
CA ALA A 529 -11.25 17.46 9.09
C ALA A 529 -12.20 18.56 9.56
N ARG A 530 -11.81 19.84 9.43
CA ARG A 530 -12.65 20.99 9.80
C ARG A 530 -13.98 21.07 9.05
N ASP A 531 -14.09 20.42 7.90
CA ASP A 531 -15.30 20.42 7.06
C ASP A 531 -16.33 19.36 7.46
N HIS A 532 -15.99 18.52 8.45
CA HIS A 532 -16.75 17.34 8.84
C HIS A 532 -16.78 17.16 10.37
N LEU A 533 -17.41 16.08 10.83
CA LEU A 533 -17.61 15.79 12.24
C LEU A 533 -16.29 15.67 13.01
N GLY A 534 -16.34 15.98 14.31
CA GLY A 534 -15.20 15.88 15.23
C GLY A 534 -14.27 17.09 15.24
N SER A 535 -13.00 16.87 15.62
CA SER A 535 -12.02 17.94 15.84
C SER A 535 -11.25 18.28 14.55
N PRO A 536 -10.97 19.56 14.26
CA PRO A 536 -10.11 19.95 13.14
C PRO A 536 -8.65 19.48 13.30
N ASP A 537 -8.22 19.17 14.52
CA ASP A 537 -6.84 18.77 14.84
C ASP A 537 -6.62 17.25 14.68
N ARG A 538 -7.68 16.49 14.39
CA ARG A 538 -7.62 15.04 14.14
C ARG A 538 -7.78 14.77 12.64
N SER A 539 -7.33 13.60 12.17
CA SER A 539 -7.67 13.14 10.83
C SER A 539 -9.18 12.92 10.68
N LEU A 540 -9.69 13.05 9.45
CA LEU A 540 -11.10 12.76 9.11
C LEU A 540 -11.51 11.35 9.56
N ARG A 541 -10.68 10.35 9.23
CA ARG A 541 -10.86 8.97 9.69
C ARG A 541 -10.95 8.87 11.21
N GLY A 542 -9.99 9.46 11.93
CA GLY A 542 -9.96 9.36 13.39
C GLY A 542 -11.15 10.06 14.06
N ASN A 543 -11.76 11.05 13.43
CA ASN A 543 -13.02 11.63 13.93
C ASN A 543 -14.19 10.66 13.76
N VAL A 544 -14.30 10.01 12.60
CA VAL A 544 -15.36 9.02 12.33
C VAL A 544 -15.19 7.79 13.23
N GLU A 545 -13.98 7.26 13.35
CA GLU A 545 -13.69 6.12 14.23
C GLU A 545 -14.03 6.41 15.69
N ALA A 546 -13.70 7.59 16.20
CA ALA A 546 -14.09 7.96 17.55
C ALA A 546 -15.59 8.12 17.71
N PHE A 547 -16.28 8.73 16.74
CA PHE A 547 -17.74 8.82 16.75
C PHE A 547 -18.40 7.43 16.75
N LEU A 548 -17.87 6.48 15.98
CA LEU A 548 -18.35 5.09 15.97
C LEU A 548 -18.10 4.41 17.32
N ALA A 549 -16.90 4.56 17.89
CA ALA A 549 -16.56 3.99 19.19
C ALA A 549 -17.44 4.55 20.32
N ASP A 550 -17.69 5.87 20.32
CA ASP A 550 -18.59 6.53 21.27
C ASP A 550 -20.05 6.02 21.16
N ASN A 551 -20.42 5.48 20.01
CA ASN A 551 -21.72 4.86 19.74
C ASN A 551 -21.68 3.32 19.77
N GLY A 552 -20.60 2.70 20.30
CA GLY A 552 -20.50 1.25 20.49
C GLY A 552 -20.27 0.43 19.21
N VAL A 553 -19.85 1.06 18.11
CA VAL A 553 -19.53 0.39 16.85
C VAL A 553 -18.02 0.23 16.71
N SER A 554 -17.56 -1.01 16.59
CA SER A 554 -16.16 -1.35 16.29
C SER A 554 -16.00 -1.69 14.80
N LEU A 555 -14.90 -1.24 14.19
CA LEU A 555 -14.50 -1.63 12.83
C LEU A 555 -13.49 -2.78 12.80
N GLY A 556 -13.32 -3.47 13.94
CA GLY A 556 -12.30 -4.50 14.12
C GLY A 556 -10.92 -3.93 14.43
N GLU A 557 -9.98 -4.78 14.85
CA GLU A 557 -8.60 -4.38 15.18
C GLU A 557 -7.86 -3.85 13.94
N GLY A 558 -8.26 -4.34 12.76
CA GLY A 558 -7.81 -3.86 11.47
C GLY A 558 -8.34 -2.48 11.07
N GLY A 559 -9.29 -1.89 11.82
CA GLY A 559 -9.88 -0.55 11.65
C GLY A 559 -10.68 -0.32 10.37
N GLY A 560 -11.03 -1.40 9.66
CA GLY A 560 -11.97 -1.42 8.53
C GLY A 560 -11.75 -0.37 7.42
N ARG A 561 -12.77 -0.21 6.58
CA ARG A 561 -12.78 0.77 5.48
C ARG A 561 -13.87 1.82 5.70
N ILE A 562 -13.53 3.09 5.51
CA ILE A 562 -14.52 4.18 5.59
C ILE A 562 -14.52 4.94 4.27
N LEU A 563 -15.67 4.95 3.59
CA LEU A 563 -15.90 5.71 2.38
C LEU A 563 -16.79 6.91 2.65
N MET A 564 -16.43 8.08 2.14
CA MET A 564 -17.17 9.32 2.34
C MET A 564 -17.68 9.87 1.01
N ALA A 565 -18.98 10.16 0.91
CA ALA A 565 -19.54 10.99 -0.15
C ALA A 565 -19.72 12.42 0.34
N ALA A 566 -18.95 13.35 -0.23
CA ALA A 566 -19.01 14.79 0.10
C ALA A 566 -18.53 15.67 -1.06
N HIS A 567 -18.67 16.99 -0.90
CA HIS A 567 -17.94 17.96 -1.70
C HIS A 567 -16.53 18.20 -1.13
N PRO A 568 -15.51 18.36 -2.00
CA PRO A 568 -14.21 18.85 -1.57
C PRO A 568 -14.26 20.35 -1.29
N ARG A 569 -13.41 20.82 -0.38
CA ARG A 569 -13.05 22.23 -0.28
C ARG A 569 -12.37 22.65 -1.57
N SER A 570 -12.97 23.62 -2.25
CA SER A 570 -12.51 24.12 -3.54
C SER A 570 -12.29 25.64 -3.44
N LEU A 571 -11.09 26.11 -3.79
CA LEU A 571 -10.71 27.52 -3.73
C LEU A 571 -11.00 28.16 -2.36
N GLY A 572 -10.73 27.42 -1.28
CA GLY A 572 -10.95 27.86 0.09
C GLY A 572 -12.40 27.80 0.57
N HIS A 573 -13.35 27.37 -0.26
CA HIS A 573 -14.77 27.26 0.13
C HIS A 573 -15.24 25.80 0.19
N CYS A 574 -15.97 25.45 1.25
CA CYS A 574 -16.65 24.17 1.38
C CYS A 574 -18.05 24.40 1.96
N PHE A 575 -19.04 23.69 1.42
CA PHE A 575 -20.37 23.60 2.00
C PHE A 575 -20.95 22.23 1.67
N ASN A 576 -21.13 21.40 2.69
CA ASN A 576 -21.66 20.03 2.61
C ASN A 576 -23.01 19.95 3.32
N PRO A 577 -24.15 20.18 2.64
CA PRO A 577 -25.47 20.04 3.27
C PRO A 577 -25.68 18.65 3.90
N ILE A 578 -25.06 17.64 3.29
CA ILE A 578 -25.02 16.27 3.75
C ILE A 578 -23.67 15.65 3.37
N SER A 579 -23.06 14.93 4.30
CA SER A 579 -21.92 14.02 4.08
C SER A 579 -22.36 12.62 4.53
N VAL A 580 -22.02 11.59 3.76
CA VAL A 580 -22.38 10.21 4.11
C VAL A 580 -21.11 9.37 4.20
N PHE A 581 -20.93 8.67 5.32
CA PHE A 581 -19.80 7.80 5.59
C PHE A 581 -20.29 6.34 5.68
N TRP A 582 -19.93 5.50 4.71
CA TRP A 582 -20.15 4.05 4.78
C TRP A 582 -18.95 3.41 5.48
N CYS A 583 -19.21 2.78 6.61
CA CYS A 583 -18.19 2.21 7.47
C CYS A 583 -18.29 0.68 7.40
N PHE A 584 -17.21 0.06 6.95
CA PHE A 584 -17.06 -1.38 6.83
C PHE A 584 -16.06 -1.87 7.87
N ASP A 585 -16.29 -3.02 8.47
CA ASP A 585 -15.32 -3.67 9.35
C ASP A 585 -14.17 -4.30 8.55
N ASP A 586 -13.25 -4.96 9.25
CA ASP A 586 -12.10 -5.66 8.68
C ASP A 586 -12.45 -6.89 7.85
N THR A 587 -13.67 -7.42 7.98
CA THR A 587 -14.21 -8.48 7.10
C THR A 587 -14.84 -7.94 5.81
N GLY A 588 -15.05 -6.61 5.76
CA GLY A 588 -15.73 -5.93 4.67
C GLY A 588 -17.25 -5.86 4.84
N ALA A 589 -17.80 -6.32 5.96
CA ALA A 589 -19.21 -6.18 6.28
C ALA A 589 -19.52 -4.73 6.72
N GLN A 590 -20.71 -4.24 6.41
CA GLN A 590 -21.09 -2.87 6.73
C GLN A 590 -21.44 -2.74 8.23
N ALA A 591 -20.51 -2.21 9.02
CA ALA A 591 -20.70 -1.96 10.45
C ALA A 591 -21.73 -0.85 10.73
N GLY A 592 -21.82 0.16 9.85
CA GLY A 592 -22.80 1.24 9.97
C GLY A 592 -22.64 2.33 8.92
N VAL A 593 -23.59 3.25 8.87
CA VAL A 593 -23.51 4.45 8.03
C VAL A 593 -23.69 5.69 8.90
N VAL A 594 -22.72 6.61 8.83
CA VAL A 594 -22.82 7.92 9.49
C VAL A 594 -23.33 8.93 8.46
N VAL A 595 -24.45 9.59 8.78
CA VAL A 595 -25.04 10.65 7.95
C VAL A 595 -24.87 11.97 8.67
N GLU A 596 -23.92 12.76 8.24
CA GLU A 596 -23.66 14.09 8.75
C GLU A 596 -24.49 15.12 7.98
N VAL A 597 -25.20 15.99 8.69
CA VAL A 597 -26.02 17.05 8.10
C VAL A 597 -25.51 18.41 8.57
N HIS A 598 -25.42 19.36 7.63
CA HIS A 598 -25.12 20.75 7.94
C HIS A 598 -26.30 21.64 7.58
N ASN A 599 -26.55 22.66 8.40
CA ASN A 599 -27.52 23.71 8.07
C ASN A 599 -26.81 24.98 7.57
N THR A 600 -27.60 25.93 7.04
CA THR A 600 -27.07 27.21 6.56
C THR A 600 -26.64 28.18 7.67
N TYR A 601 -26.85 27.81 8.95
CA TYR A 601 -26.50 28.60 10.12
C TYR A 601 -25.13 28.22 10.72
N GLY A 602 -24.47 27.20 10.15
CA GLY A 602 -23.16 26.72 10.62
C GLY A 602 -23.23 25.55 11.59
N ASP A 603 -24.43 25.06 11.91
CA ASP A 603 -24.58 23.90 12.79
C ASP A 603 -24.33 22.60 12.02
N ARG A 604 -23.94 21.56 12.76
CA ARG A 604 -23.70 20.20 12.26
C ARG A 604 -24.22 19.16 13.23
N HIS A 605 -24.66 18.01 12.71
CA HIS A 605 -25.06 16.86 13.49
C HIS A 605 -24.86 15.56 12.70
N ALA A 606 -24.35 14.51 13.36
CA ALA A 606 -24.11 13.21 12.76
C ALA A 606 -25.13 12.18 13.28
N TYR A 607 -25.83 11.52 12.35
CA TYR A 607 -26.71 10.40 12.66
C TYR A 607 -26.00 9.09 12.36
N LEU A 608 -25.84 8.22 13.36
CA LEU A 608 -25.49 6.82 13.10
C LEU A 608 -26.76 6.05 12.72
N VAL A 609 -26.73 5.36 11.58
CA VAL A 609 -27.81 4.47 11.15
C VAL A 609 -27.28 3.10 10.75
N HIS A 610 -28.11 2.08 10.91
CA HIS A 610 -27.87 0.71 10.44
C HIS A 610 -28.90 0.37 9.36
N PRO A 611 -28.58 0.60 8.08
CA PRO A 611 -29.50 0.34 6.99
C PRO A 611 -29.74 -1.15 6.76
N ASP A 612 -30.95 -1.50 6.29
CA ASP A 612 -31.29 -2.83 5.79
C ASP A 612 -30.55 -3.17 4.48
N GLU A 613 -30.77 -4.36 3.93
CA GLU A 613 -30.16 -4.82 2.67
C GLU A 613 -30.46 -3.90 1.46
N GLN A 614 -31.56 -3.13 1.51
CA GLN A 614 -31.91 -2.15 0.49
C GLN A 614 -31.33 -0.75 0.78
N GLY A 615 -30.51 -0.63 1.84
CA GLY A 615 -29.88 0.61 2.25
C GLY A 615 -30.82 1.57 2.96
N ARG A 616 -31.90 1.10 3.59
CA ARG A 616 -32.90 1.97 4.26
C ARG A 616 -32.80 1.88 5.77
N ALA A 617 -32.92 3.02 6.44
CA ALA A 617 -32.94 3.12 7.89
C ALA A 617 -33.95 4.18 8.35
N ARG A 618 -34.30 4.14 9.64
CA ARG A 618 -35.10 5.18 10.29
C ARG A 618 -34.37 5.71 11.52
N THR A 619 -34.37 7.03 11.70
CA THR A 619 -33.78 7.68 12.87
C THR A 619 -34.62 8.87 13.34
N ALA A 620 -34.52 9.21 14.63
CA ALA A 620 -35.18 10.37 15.20
C ALA A 620 -34.51 11.66 14.69
N LYS A 621 -35.31 12.68 14.38
CA LYS A 621 -34.75 13.97 13.94
C LYS A 621 -34.20 14.72 15.16
N ALA A 622 -32.92 15.06 15.14
CA ALA A 622 -32.26 15.75 16.25
C ALA A 622 -31.82 17.18 15.89
N MET A 623 -31.55 17.47 14.61
CA MET A 623 -30.99 18.74 14.17
C MET A 623 -32.03 19.70 13.59
N TYR A 624 -31.96 20.99 13.95
CA TYR A 624 -32.76 22.03 13.31
C TYR A 624 -32.13 22.45 11.97
N VAL A 625 -32.65 21.89 10.86
CA VAL A 625 -32.08 22.09 9.51
C VAL A 625 -32.75 23.24 8.73
N SER A 626 -34.01 23.56 9.04
CA SER A 626 -34.79 24.54 8.27
C SER A 626 -35.70 25.36 9.18
N PRO A 627 -35.84 26.69 8.93
CA PRO A 627 -36.72 27.53 9.72
C PRO A 627 -38.20 27.14 9.67
N PHE A 628 -38.58 26.26 8.76
CA PHE A 628 -39.97 25.86 8.54
C PHE A 628 -40.34 24.52 9.20
N HIS A 629 -39.38 23.80 9.79
CA HIS A 629 -39.62 22.52 10.47
C HIS A 629 -38.90 22.46 11.81
N GLY A 630 -39.61 22.06 12.88
CA GLY A 630 -39.03 21.84 14.21
C GLY A 630 -38.13 20.60 14.24
N VAL A 631 -37.67 20.19 15.43
CA VAL A 631 -36.94 18.92 15.62
C VAL A 631 -37.87 17.71 15.76
N ASP A 632 -39.16 17.93 15.99
CA ASP A 632 -40.15 16.86 16.13
C ASP A 632 -40.30 16.07 14.81
N GLY A 633 -40.16 14.74 14.89
CA GLY A 633 -40.37 13.82 13.76
C GLY A 633 -39.28 12.76 13.61
N THR A 634 -39.40 11.97 12.55
CA THR A 634 -38.43 10.92 12.18
C THR A 634 -37.98 11.08 10.73
N TYR A 635 -36.75 10.68 10.46
CA TYR A 635 -36.21 10.59 9.11
C TYR A 635 -36.24 9.13 8.65
N ASP A 636 -36.91 8.88 7.52
CA ASP A 636 -36.64 7.69 6.70
C ASP A 636 -35.46 8.04 5.79
N VAL A 637 -34.34 7.34 5.96
CA VAL A 637 -33.08 7.56 5.24
C VAL A 637 -32.85 6.39 4.28
N ALA A 638 -32.46 6.67 3.04
CA ALA A 638 -32.00 5.68 2.08
C ALA A 638 -30.57 6.04 1.65
N VAL A 639 -29.61 5.21 2.04
CA VAL A 639 -28.16 5.34 1.83
C VAL A 639 -27.57 3.99 1.39
N PRO A 640 -28.06 3.37 0.30
CA PRO A 640 -27.48 2.15 -0.22
C PRO A 640 -25.98 2.32 -0.51
N VAL A 641 -25.22 1.25 -0.32
CA VAL A 641 -23.79 1.18 -0.65
C VAL A 641 -23.61 1.62 -2.11
N PRO A 642 -22.83 2.67 -2.39
CA PRO A 642 -22.74 3.24 -3.73
C PRO A 642 -21.98 2.31 -4.67
N THR A 643 -22.45 2.14 -5.91
CA THR A 643 -21.72 1.38 -6.94
C THR A 643 -21.23 2.35 -8.02
N ASP A 644 -21.75 2.23 -9.24
CA ASP A 644 -21.65 3.27 -10.27
C ASP A 644 -22.81 4.28 -10.17
N ARG A 645 -23.66 4.11 -9.16
CA ARG A 645 -24.75 5.02 -8.80
C ARG A 645 -24.59 5.46 -7.36
N LEU A 646 -24.72 6.77 -7.14
CA LEU A 646 -24.82 7.37 -5.81
C LEU A 646 -26.28 7.73 -5.57
N HIS A 647 -26.87 7.22 -4.48
CA HIS A 647 -28.24 7.49 -4.10
C HIS A 647 -28.30 7.75 -2.59
N VAL A 648 -28.70 8.96 -2.22
CA VAL A 648 -28.95 9.37 -0.84
C VAL A 648 -30.31 10.04 -0.81
N ALA A 649 -31.23 9.58 0.04
CA ALA A 649 -32.52 10.22 0.22
C ALA A 649 -32.88 10.31 1.70
N VAL A 650 -33.53 11.41 2.08
CA VAL A 650 -34.02 11.66 3.43
C VAL A 650 -35.45 12.14 3.31
N THR A 651 -36.38 11.44 3.95
CA THR A 651 -37.80 11.79 4.00
C THR A 651 -38.21 12.08 5.44
N LEU A 652 -38.72 13.27 5.69
CA LEU A 652 -39.24 13.65 7.00
C LEU A 652 -40.66 13.09 7.18
N ARG A 653 -40.90 12.40 8.29
CA ARG A 653 -42.20 11.87 8.73
C ARG A 653 -42.60 12.50 10.07
N GLY A 654 -43.91 12.61 10.33
CA GLY A 654 -44.44 13.02 11.64
C GLY A 654 -44.86 14.48 11.81
N HIS A 655 -45.08 15.24 10.73
CA HIS A 655 -45.82 16.51 10.83
C HIS A 655 -47.33 16.27 10.81
N SER A 656 -47.87 15.82 11.93
CA SER A 656 -49.31 15.92 12.15
C SER A 656 -49.58 17.27 12.80
N GLN A 657 -50.19 18.20 12.04
CA GLN A 657 -51.14 19.09 12.68
C GLN A 657 -52.21 18.20 13.32
N PRO A 658 -52.67 18.47 14.57
CA PRO A 658 -53.71 17.65 15.19
C PRO A 658 -54.94 17.65 14.27
N GLY A 659 -55.29 16.48 13.71
CA GLY A 659 -56.41 16.30 12.77
C GLY A 659 -56.08 15.72 11.39
N ALA A 660 -54.81 15.40 11.07
CA ALA A 660 -54.43 14.81 9.78
C ALA A 660 -53.78 13.42 9.92
N GLU A 661 -54.56 12.41 10.29
CA GLU A 661 -54.15 11.01 10.15
C GLU A 661 -54.09 10.64 8.66
N GLY A 662 -52.92 10.21 8.18
CA GLY A 662 -52.69 9.84 6.77
C GLY A 662 -51.94 10.88 5.91
N ALA A 663 -51.42 11.97 6.49
CA ALA A 663 -50.76 13.04 5.72
C ALA A 663 -49.45 12.60 5.01
N ALA A 664 -49.31 12.98 3.73
CA ALA A 664 -48.10 12.80 2.94
C ALA A 664 -46.86 13.43 3.60
N ALA A 665 -45.67 12.82 3.41
CA ALA A 665 -44.43 13.30 4.00
C ALA A 665 -44.17 14.80 3.69
N PRO A 666 -44.09 15.68 4.71
CA PRO A 666 -44.01 17.13 4.51
C PRO A 666 -42.81 17.57 3.67
N PHE A 667 -41.72 16.80 3.73
CA PHE A 667 -40.47 17.10 3.05
C PHE A 667 -39.72 15.82 2.68
N SER A 668 -39.11 15.83 1.50
CA SER A 668 -38.10 14.85 1.10
C SER A 668 -36.96 15.54 0.34
N ALA A 669 -35.73 15.13 0.64
CA ALA A 669 -34.53 15.49 -0.09
C ALA A 669 -33.93 14.23 -0.70
N SER A 670 -33.41 14.33 -1.93
CA SER A 670 -32.69 13.25 -2.58
C SER A 670 -31.52 13.78 -3.39
N LEU A 671 -30.44 13.03 -3.37
CA LEU A 671 -29.25 13.19 -4.18
C LEU A 671 -29.06 11.90 -4.96
N THR A 672 -29.12 11.98 -6.28
CA THR A 672 -28.97 10.81 -7.16
C THR A 672 -28.02 11.11 -8.29
N GLY A 673 -27.04 10.25 -8.55
CA GLY A 673 -26.06 10.48 -9.60
C GLY A 673 -25.46 9.21 -10.17
N ALA A 674 -24.81 9.36 -11.32
CA ALA A 674 -23.98 8.33 -11.93
C ALA A 674 -22.51 8.70 -11.79
N ARG A 675 -21.65 7.68 -11.69
CA ARG A 675 -20.20 7.86 -11.71
C ARG A 675 -19.77 8.43 -13.05
N THR A 676 -18.87 9.42 -13.03
CA THR A 676 -18.34 10.07 -14.23
C THR A 676 -16.87 10.47 -14.07
N ASP A 677 -16.16 10.56 -15.19
CA ASP A 677 -14.78 11.07 -15.25
C ASP A 677 -14.72 12.60 -15.43
N VAL A 678 -15.60 13.33 -14.74
CA VAL A 678 -15.63 14.79 -14.82
C VAL A 678 -14.30 15.40 -14.33
N PRO A 679 -13.63 16.25 -15.13
CA PRO A 679 -12.39 16.89 -14.70
C PRO A 679 -12.58 17.74 -13.43
N VAL A 680 -11.59 17.76 -12.53
CA VAL A 680 -11.63 18.52 -11.25
C VAL A 680 -12.05 19.98 -11.45
N ARG A 681 -11.58 20.64 -12.52
CA ARG A 681 -11.96 22.02 -12.84
C ARG A 681 -13.48 22.24 -12.98
N ARG A 682 -14.24 21.21 -13.36
CA ARG A 682 -15.71 21.27 -13.50
C ARG A 682 -16.43 21.08 -12.16
N THR A 683 -15.75 20.60 -11.12
CA THR A 683 -16.34 20.38 -9.79
C THR A 683 -16.20 21.59 -8.87
N LEU A 684 -15.30 22.54 -9.19
CA LEU A 684 -14.92 23.69 -8.33
C LEU A 684 -16.10 24.61 -7.95
N GLY A 685 -17.08 24.77 -8.84
CA GLY A 685 -18.21 25.68 -8.64
C GLY A 685 -19.44 25.04 -7.98
N ALA A 686 -19.42 23.74 -7.72
CA ALA A 686 -20.60 23.00 -7.27
C ALA A 686 -21.09 23.48 -5.88
N THR A 687 -20.17 23.67 -4.93
CA THR A 687 -20.48 24.12 -3.55
C THR A 687 -21.05 25.54 -3.51
N LEU A 688 -20.41 26.48 -4.21
CA LEU A 688 -20.87 27.87 -4.31
C LEU A 688 -22.26 27.96 -4.95
N ARG A 689 -22.48 27.22 -6.05
CA ARG A 689 -23.77 27.19 -6.75
C ARG A 689 -24.87 26.61 -5.84
N GLY A 690 -24.60 25.48 -5.18
CA GLY A 690 -25.55 24.85 -4.25
C GLY A 690 -25.92 25.78 -3.09
N SER A 691 -24.93 26.38 -2.43
CA SER A 691 -25.13 27.33 -1.34
C SER A 691 -25.97 28.55 -1.76
N ALA A 692 -25.66 29.15 -2.91
CA ALA A 692 -26.41 30.29 -3.45
C ALA A 692 -27.88 29.93 -3.76
N LEU A 693 -28.11 28.77 -4.38
CA LEU A 693 -29.47 28.32 -4.74
C LEU A 693 -30.31 28.00 -3.50
N ILE A 694 -29.72 27.36 -2.48
CA ILE A 694 -30.41 27.07 -1.21
C ILE A 694 -30.84 28.36 -0.51
N ARG A 695 -29.94 29.36 -0.43
CA ARG A 695 -30.25 30.67 0.17
C ARG A 695 -31.30 31.43 -0.63
N ALA A 696 -31.23 31.43 -1.95
CA ALA A 696 -32.23 32.06 -2.82
C ALA A 696 -33.61 31.42 -2.64
N HIS A 697 -33.68 30.08 -2.54
CA HIS A 697 -34.93 29.37 -2.28
C HIS A 697 -35.49 29.68 -0.88
N GLY A 698 -34.64 29.70 0.15
CA GLY A 698 -35.04 30.11 1.50
C GLY A 698 -35.62 31.53 1.55
N THR A 699 -34.97 32.47 0.87
CA THR A 699 -35.44 33.87 0.75
C THR A 699 -36.78 33.96 0.03
N TRP A 700 -36.97 33.19 -1.04
CA TRP A 700 -38.24 33.11 -1.77
C TRP A 700 -39.38 32.57 -0.88
N LEU A 701 -39.11 31.54 -0.07
CA LEU A 701 -40.10 30.98 0.87
C LEU A 701 -40.47 31.97 1.97
N TRP A 702 -39.48 32.69 2.50
CA TRP A 702 -39.71 33.77 3.47
C TRP A 702 -40.56 34.91 2.88
N ALA A 703 -40.24 35.34 1.65
CA ALA A 703 -41.02 36.37 0.93
C ALA A 703 -42.48 35.94 0.69
N ARG A 704 -42.75 34.63 0.65
CA ARG A 704 -44.11 34.05 0.57
C ARG A 704 -44.81 33.91 1.94
N ARG A 705 -44.26 34.50 3.00
CA ARG A 705 -44.81 34.52 4.37
C ARG A 705 -45.02 33.13 4.99
N LEU A 706 -44.16 32.15 4.68
CA LEU A 706 -44.19 30.88 5.41
C LEU A 706 -43.87 31.12 6.91
N PRO A 707 -44.63 30.52 7.84
CA PRO A 707 -44.35 30.64 9.28
C PRO A 707 -42.95 30.13 9.62
N VAL A 708 -42.11 31.00 10.19
CA VAL A 708 -40.79 30.65 10.72
C VAL A 708 -40.98 30.11 12.13
N ARG A 709 -40.53 28.89 12.39
CA ARG A 709 -40.45 28.35 13.75
C ARG A 709 -39.24 28.95 14.46
N PRO A 710 -39.35 29.39 15.73
CA PRO A 710 -38.20 29.81 16.51
C PRO A 710 -37.14 28.71 16.53
N ARG A 711 -35.86 29.09 16.44
CA ARG A 711 -34.75 28.16 16.56
C ARG A 711 -34.73 27.63 18.00
N PRO A 712 -34.90 26.32 18.24
CA PRO A 712 -34.80 25.77 19.60
C PRO A 712 -33.34 25.81 20.07
N HIS A 713 -33.15 25.97 21.38
CA HIS A 713 -31.86 25.66 22.01
C HIS A 713 -31.57 24.17 21.82
N HIS A 714 -30.48 23.84 21.14
CA HIS A 714 -30.01 22.46 20.99
C HIS A 714 -28.50 22.41 21.19
N HIS A 715 -28.04 21.29 21.74
CA HIS A 715 -26.62 21.04 21.96
C HIS A 715 -25.92 20.83 20.61
N GLN A 716 -24.82 21.55 20.38
CA GLN A 716 -24.00 21.39 19.19
C GLN A 716 -22.83 20.47 19.51
N GLU A 717 -22.64 19.45 18.69
CA GLU A 717 -21.42 18.64 18.76
C GLU A 717 -20.30 19.34 18.00
N GLY A 718 -19.26 19.76 18.73
CA GLY A 718 -17.94 20.05 18.14
C GLY A 718 -17.79 21.29 17.26
N VAL A 719 -18.60 22.34 17.43
CA VAL A 719 -18.40 23.62 16.70
C VAL A 719 -17.52 24.56 17.51
N ARG A 720 -16.32 24.86 17.01
CA ARG A 720 -15.60 26.12 17.29
C ARG A 720 -15.62 26.99 16.05
#